data_AF-A0A1J9S8H4-F1
#
_entry.id   AF-A0A1J9S8H4-F1
#
_cell.length_a   1.000
_cell.length_b   1.000
_cell.length_c   1.000
_cell.angle_alpha   90.00
_cell.angle_beta   90.00
_cell.angle_gamma   90.00
#
_symmetry.space_group_name_H-M   'P 1'
#
loop_
_entity.id
_entity.type
_entity.pdbx_description
1 polymer ?
#
loop_
_entity_poly.entity_id
_entity_poly.type
_entity_poly.pdbx_seq_one_letter_code
_entity_poly.pdbx_strand_id
1 'polypeptide(L)'
;MRGLVAALLASVTPAVAAAVVPAGNLIRRQWESDATVALPASSSVLDTLSTSSSYAEDPPSSSYTDEPPSYSYTEEPSSSSTDEISSPYTDELISSTSTEELPSSSYTEEPLSSTSTEELPSSTSTSEPSSPPSSAAAADDLWPPSPSTSTTSSSAPPDTPNDAPTCSPLTPTYPSTWWYADHLSTPPDSSSGGTSPFLSTPLNASYPIHRNVVLSYGADPTGTRPSSSAIQAALDDGGTIHFDGSGSSSYSFPYPNLRNTTGRGPSFGSTLTPAVVYVPPGRYLLDAPLQLWVGTVLVGDAVEPPVLVVAADFGAAAEAAGMTTTEDVKDRDEDGGDEEEIGEGGPLYVIRGKEPGLPATDGFFVGLRDVVVDSRGYAGEVEELVLVEWTVSQGTQLAGVRFEMPKGGRHVGMSTKLDYNSNIILNDLSFNGGAVGMDLSGQQWLVKSVTFNGCGIGAIVDCYDCVFLDINCIGVGICLDGSQTSGSLTVIDSYTANSGTFVSSYASVDGNNQLVLENIQSDGDTVTLSGDVAVRGNVPFTWIRGQVYTQGNPYPSHQQGALVYTPRSSTLTSSRNYFVMRPPTYREYDSSQVLNIKTVPEYLVYGDGYTDDTDSINAILTQYAGCKVIYIPAGTYVVSNTIFVPGGTRIYGDAYASVISAKGATFSNPNIPIPMVQVGAPGEVGVAQIVDMMFSVAEVLPGCKLVEVNMAGDQFGDVALINSHMRVGGAAGSAVEYDCEDDSPCRAAWGLVHLTAWSSAYVENMWGWTADHDLDRVYTQNVATGRGLLVEATKGTWLVGTSMEHNTLYQYNFNGAENVFAAMQQSETPYWQGVDSGTVAPYPWTDALQASDPDFSHCDASSGGYCGAALFERIAQSKSLFLYGGCLWTFFTGGNESEKCDYDCQQEAIDIDNASSGIYLYGTNVHKVTNMVRSGGWSIAGQSMNKGGWGGVVAAYLYNS
;
A
#
# COMPACT_ATOMS: atom_id res chain seq x y z
N MET A 1 -57.13 -10.21 33.42
CA MET A 1 -58.36 -9.81 34.14
C MET A 1 -58.17 -8.40 34.70
N ARG A 2 -59.26 -7.76 35.18
CA ARG A 2 -59.39 -6.42 35.81
C ARG A 2 -58.23 -6.05 36.78
N GLY A 3 -57.84 -4.77 36.99
CA GLY A 3 -58.34 -3.45 36.53
C GLY A 3 -57.33 -2.30 36.79
N LEU A 4 -57.44 -1.09 36.21
CA LEU A 4 -58.24 0.10 36.64
C LEU A 4 -57.72 0.75 37.95
N VAL A 5 -57.42 2.06 38.12
CA VAL A 5 -57.60 3.39 37.42
C VAL A 5 -56.33 4.26 37.78
N ALA A 6 -55.84 5.39 37.22
CA ALA A 6 -56.31 6.62 36.48
C ALA A 6 -55.16 7.13 35.52
N ALA A 7 -55.17 8.19 34.68
CA ALA A 7 -55.98 9.42 34.41
C ALA A 7 -55.71 10.69 35.29
N LEU A 8 -55.48 11.93 34.77
CA LEU A 8 -55.21 12.47 33.40
C LEU A 8 -54.73 13.97 33.43
N LEU A 9 -54.01 14.43 32.38
CA LEU A 9 -53.84 15.83 31.85
C LEU A 9 -53.14 17.00 32.62
N ALA A 10 -52.13 17.57 31.93
CA ALA A 10 -51.95 19.01 31.55
C ALA A 10 -51.37 20.12 32.49
N SER A 11 -50.07 20.39 32.26
CA SER A 11 -49.48 21.66 31.71
C SER A 11 -49.17 22.94 32.53
N VAL A 12 -48.08 23.60 32.07
CA VAL A 12 -47.60 24.99 32.29
C VAL A 12 -46.86 25.34 33.60
N THR A 13 -45.80 26.15 33.45
CA THR A 13 -44.89 26.68 34.50
C THR A 13 -45.41 27.95 35.19
N PRO A 14 -44.80 28.37 36.31
CA PRO A 14 -44.10 29.67 36.29
C PRO A 14 -42.75 29.65 37.05
N ALA A 15 -42.10 30.82 37.20
CA ALA A 15 -40.67 30.93 37.50
C ALA A 15 -40.29 31.82 38.72
N VAL A 16 -39.03 31.69 39.15
CA VAL A 16 -38.18 32.65 39.90
C VAL A 16 -38.54 33.01 41.36
N ALA A 17 -37.59 32.77 42.28
CA ALA A 17 -37.16 33.69 43.35
C ALA A 17 -35.76 33.30 43.90
N ALA A 18 -34.92 34.28 44.26
CA ALA A 18 -33.60 34.10 44.88
C ALA A 18 -33.19 35.36 45.68
N ALA A 19 -32.27 35.29 46.66
CA ALA A 19 -31.48 36.43 47.17
C ALA A 19 -30.36 36.08 48.21
N VAL A 20 -29.37 36.98 48.32
CA VAL A 20 -28.37 37.22 49.43
C VAL A 20 -27.23 36.18 49.60
N VAL A 21 -25.93 36.37 49.23
CA VAL A 21 -24.89 37.45 49.47
C VAL A 21 -24.36 37.44 50.93
N PRO A 22 -23.08 37.72 51.32
CA PRO A 22 -21.90 38.35 50.67
C PRO A 22 -20.61 37.46 50.66
N ALA A 23 -19.36 37.88 50.34
CA ALA A 23 -18.71 38.88 49.44
C ALA A 23 -17.16 38.66 49.54
N GLY A 24 -16.27 39.17 48.68
CA GLY A 24 -16.37 39.98 47.44
C GLY A 24 -15.40 39.40 46.37
N ASN A 25 -14.45 40.07 45.70
CA ASN A 25 -14.03 41.47 45.40
C ASN A 25 -12.81 41.34 44.41
N LEU A 26 -12.26 42.26 43.59
CA LEU A 26 -12.52 43.52 42.85
C LEU A 26 -11.22 43.70 41.98
N ILE A 27 -11.08 44.28 40.78
CA ILE A 27 -11.83 45.09 39.78
C ILE A 27 -11.11 44.82 38.42
N ARG A 28 -11.68 44.59 37.22
CA ARG A 28 -12.80 45.18 36.43
C ARG A 28 -12.41 46.35 35.50
N ARG A 29 -12.40 46.15 34.17
CA ARG A 29 -12.96 47.07 33.14
C ARG A 29 -12.97 46.45 31.72
N GLN A 30 -13.93 46.88 30.91
CA GLN A 30 -14.07 46.62 29.46
C GLN A 30 -13.45 47.77 28.66
N TRP A 31 -13.36 47.66 27.32
CA TRP A 31 -14.06 48.57 26.39
C TRP A 31 -14.12 48.01 24.95
N GLU A 32 -14.83 48.70 24.05
CA GLU A 32 -15.24 48.27 22.70
C GLU A 32 -14.58 49.11 21.58
N SER A 33 -14.92 48.78 20.32
CA SER A 33 -14.95 49.63 19.10
C SER A 33 -13.68 49.84 18.24
N ASP A 34 -13.79 49.34 16.99
CA ASP A 34 -13.64 50.00 15.68
C ASP A 34 -12.44 50.90 15.26
N ALA A 35 -12.15 50.77 13.95
CA ALA A 35 -11.76 51.80 12.98
C ALA A 35 -10.28 52.26 12.81
N THR A 36 -9.58 51.55 11.90
CA THR A 36 -8.89 52.08 10.69
C THR A 36 -7.68 53.06 10.75
N VAL A 37 -6.84 52.97 9.70
CA VAL A 37 -5.91 53.98 9.12
C VAL A 37 -4.40 53.95 9.52
N ALA A 38 -3.59 53.48 8.56
CA ALA A 38 -2.24 53.88 8.15
C ALA A 38 -1.04 54.01 9.14
N LEU A 39 0.01 53.22 8.87
CA LEU A 39 1.32 53.62 8.27
C LEU A 39 1.81 55.10 8.41
N PRO A 40 3.15 55.39 8.40
CA PRO A 40 4.33 54.48 8.40
C PRO A 40 5.58 54.94 9.22
N ALA A 41 6.66 54.13 9.12
CA ALA A 41 8.07 54.51 8.87
C ALA A 41 9.11 54.75 10.00
N SER A 42 10.35 54.33 9.67
CA SER A 42 11.68 54.77 10.17
C SER A 42 12.10 54.28 11.58
N SER A 43 13.14 53.42 11.71
CA SER A 43 14.60 53.69 11.72
C SER A 43 15.12 54.18 13.10
N SER A 44 16.29 53.84 13.63
CA SER A 44 17.47 53.02 13.21
C SER A 44 18.42 52.85 14.44
N VAL A 45 19.74 52.58 14.25
CA VAL A 45 20.83 52.57 15.28
C VAL A 45 20.83 51.27 16.13
N LEU A 46 21.82 50.35 15.98
CA LEU A 46 23.16 50.30 16.64
C LEU A 46 23.06 50.17 18.18
N ASP A 47 23.92 49.42 18.91
CA ASP A 47 25.29 49.01 18.58
C ASP A 47 25.80 47.78 19.40
N THR A 48 26.69 46.98 18.78
CA THR A 48 27.87 46.22 19.32
C THR A 48 27.92 45.42 20.66
N LEU A 49 28.78 44.38 20.64
CA LEU A 49 29.49 43.67 21.74
C LEU A 49 28.59 42.83 22.70
N SER A 50 28.70 41.51 22.85
CA SER A 50 29.83 40.57 23.05
C SER A 50 30.52 40.64 24.43
N THR A 51 30.46 39.55 25.21
CA THR A 51 31.61 38.79 25.75
C THR A 51 31.19 37.48 26.43
N SER A 52 32.14 36.56 26.61
CA SER A 52 31.99 35.18 27.11
C SER A 52 32.54 34.96 28.53
N SER A 53 31.85 34.15 29.35
CA SER A 53 32.41 33.29 30.43
C SER A 53 31.26 32.49 31.07
N SER A 54 31.23 31.16 31.23
CA SER A 54 32.20 30.14 31.70
C SER A 54 32.34 30.05 33.24
N TYR A 55 32.66 28.84 33.75
CA TYR A 55 32.71 28.39 35.17
C TYR A 55 31.34 28.05 35.82
N ALA A 56 31.19 27.02 36.69
CA ALA A 56 32.10 25.94 37.15
C ALA A 56 31.30 24.74 37.73
N GLU A 57 32.00 23.65 38.10
CA GLU A 57 31.48 22.36 38.59
C GLU A 57 31.28 22.26 40.13
N ASP A 58 30.52 21.23 40.56
CA ASP A 58 30.55 20.52 41.87
C ASP A 58 30.13 21.26 43.18
N PRO A 59 29.68 20.56 44.27
CA PRO A 59 30.05 19.20 44.73
C PRO A 59 28.90 18.25 45.20
N PRO A 60 29.18 16.99 45.64
CA PRO A 60 28.17 15.91 45.77
C PRO A 60 27.76 15.46 47.20
N SER A 61 27.05 14.31 47.28
CA SER A 61 26.50 13.56 48.45
C SER A 61 25.08 13.97 48.91
N SER A 62 24.24 13.10 49.49
CA SER A 62 24.50 11.82 50.20
C SER A 62 23.39 10.75 50.07
N SER A 63 23.68 9.54 50.57
CA SER A 63 22.92 8.28 50.42
C SER A 63 21.66 8.11 51.29
N TYR A 64 20.71 7.31 50.80
CA TYR A 64 19.80 6.48 51.63
C TYR A 64 19.69 5.06 51.05
N THR A 65 19.37 4.09 51.92
CA THR A 65 19.21 2.66 51.61
C THR A 65 17.91 2.15 52.21
N ASP A 66 17.21 1.24 51.53
CA ASP A 66 16.54 0.06 52.10
C ASP A 66 15.90 -0.78 50.97
N GLU A 67 16.20 -2.09 50.92
CA GLU A 67 15.44 -3.09 50.15
C GLU A 67 14.25 -3.61 50.98
N PRO A 68 13.24 -4.25 50.37
CA PRO A 68 13.13 -5.71 50.49
C PRO A 68 12.57 -6.37 49.17
N PRO A 69 12.26 -7.68 49.07
CA PRO A 69 13.10 -8.56 48.26
C PRO A 69 12.36 -9.31 47.12
N SER A 70 13.15 -9.98 46.28
CA SER A 70 12.69 -10.86 45.19
C SER A 70 11.88 -12.08 45.67
N TYR A 71 10.93 -12.52 44.84
CA TYR A 71 10.23 -13.79 44.99
C TYR A 71 10.40 -14.66 43.74
N SER A 72 11.07 -15.80 43.91
CA SER A 72 11.10 -16.89 42.93
C SER A 72 9.94 -17.86 43.17
N TYR A 73 9.37 -18.40 42.08
CA TYR A 73 8.43 -19.51 42.15
C TYR A 73 9.05 -20.78 41.54
N THR A 74 9.10 -21.83 42.35
CA THR A 74 9.41 -23.21 41.92
C THR A 74 8.12 -24.03 41.86
N GLU A 75 8.12 -25.08 41.03
CA GLU A 75 7.00 -25.99 40.81
C GLU A 75 6.70 -26.95 41.99
N GLU A 76 5.87 -27.96 41.71
CA GLU A 76 5.52 -29.17 42.50
C GLU A 76 4.40 -28.99 43.57
N PRO A 77 3.57 -30.03 43.84
CA PRO A 77 2.16 -29.92 43.48
C PRO A 77 1.19 -30.24 44.64
N SER A 78 -0.12 -30.14 44.37
CA SER A 78 -1.15 -30.60 45.30
C SER A 78 -2.21 -31.48 44.62
N SER A 79 -2.56 -32.60 45.26
CA SER A 79 -3.42 -33.64 44.70
C SER A 79 -4.76 -33.77 45.42
N SER A 80 -5.75 -34.28 44.68
CA SER A 80 -6.93 -35.00 45.16
C SER A 80 -7.93 -34.29 46.10
N SER A 81 -9.16 -34.19 45.61
CA SER A 81 -10.30 -34.82 46.30
C SER A 81 -11.14 -35.60 45.29
N THR A 82 -11.57 -36.79 45.67
CA THR A 82 -12.35 -37.72 44.84
C THR A 82 -13.76 -37.87 45.38
N ASP A 83 -14.73 -38.11 44.50
CA ASP A 83 -15.88 -38.97 44.82
C ASP A 83 -16.20 -39.84 43.59
N GLU A 84 -16.30 -41.16 43.78
CA GLU A 84 -16.75 -42.11 42.76
C GLU A 84 -18.27 -42.33 42.85
N ILE A 85 -18.87 -42.97 41.83
CA ILE A 85 -19.73 -44.16 42.06
C ILE A 85 -19.96 -44.98 40.76
N SER A 86 -19.55 -46.26 40.84
CA SER A 86 -19.96 -47.45 40.07
C SER A 86 -20.00 -47.48 38.52
N SER A 87 -19.15 -48.35 37.96
CA SER A 87 -19.26 -49.11 36.68
C SER A 87 -20.28 -50.30 36.85
N PRO A 88 -20.45 -51.36 35.99
CA PRO A 88 -19.72 -51.79 34.77
C PRO A 88 -20.57 -52.45 33.63
N TYR A 89 -19.89 -53.30 32.81
CA TYR A 89 -20.34 -54.22 31.72
C TYR A 89 -20.29 -53.64 30.28
N THR A 90 -19.70 -54.24 29.23
CA THR A 90 -18.67 -55.28 28.91
C THR A 90 -18.87 -55.64 27.42
N ASP A 91 -17.82 -56.02 26.69
CA ASP A 91 -17.92 -56.54 25.31
C ASP A 91 -18.69 -57.88 25.19
N GLU A 92 -19.32 -58.13 24.02
CA GLU A 92 -18.96 -59.30 23.20
C GLU A 92 -19.42 -59.16 21.72
N LEU A 93 -18.87 -59.99 20.82
CA LEU A 93 -19.13 -59.97 19.37
C LEU A 93 -20.32 -60.84 18.94
N ILE A 94 -20.88 -60.60 17.74
CA ILE A 94 -21.28 -61.64 16.76
C ILE A 94 -21.56 -61.04 15.36
N SER A 95 -21.45 -61.85 14.31
CA SER A 95 -21.40 -61.43 12.89
C SER A 95 -22.56 -61.92 12.00
N SER A 96 -22.94 -61.12 10.99
CA SER A 96 -23.58 -61.55 9.72
C SER A 96 -23.43 -60.43 8.67
N THR A 97 -22.76 -60.57 7.51
CA THR A 97 -23.18 -61.27 6.26
C THR A 97 -24.54 -60.79 5.70
N SER A 98 -24.71 -60.39 4.42
CA SER A 98 -23.84 -60.55 3.22
C SER A 98 -24.22 -59.64 2.02
N THR A 99 -23.21 -59.25 1.22
CA THR A 99 -23.15 -59.09 -0.27
C THR A 99 -24.37 -58.63 -1.11
N GLU A 100 -24.17 -57.58 -1.92
CA GLU A 100 -24.09 -57.57 -3.41
C GLU A 100 -23.62 -56.15 -3.83
N GLU A 101 -22.43 -55.95 -4.40
CA GLU A 101 -21.95 -56.14 -5.79
C GLU A 101 -21.98 -54.83 -6.64
N LEU A 102 -20.96 -54.67 -7.50
CA LEU A 102 -20.72 -53.50 -8.37
C LEU A 102 -21.21 -53.80 -9.81
N PRO A 103 -20.97 -52.90 -10.79
CA PRO A 103 -19.74 -53.09 -11.56
C PRO A 103 -19.01 -51.79 -11.96
N SER A 104 -17.74 -51.95 -12.35
CA SER A 104 -16.82 -50.88 -12.77
C SER A 104 -16.30 -51.08 -14.19
N SER A 105 -15.90 -49.98 -14.84
CA SER A 105 -14.84 -49.94 -15.85
C SER A 105 -14.31 -48.49 -15.95
N SER A 106 -13.03 -48.14 -15.79
CA SER A 106 -11.72 -48.74 -16.17
C SER A 106 -11.32 -48.47 -17.62
N TYR A 107 -10.37 -47.55 -17.83
CA TYR A 107 -9.45 -47.53 -18.97
C TYR A 107 -8.07 -47.00 -18.53
N THR A 108 -7.04 -47.26 -19.35
CA THR A 108 -5.61 -47.20 -18.99
C THR A 108 -4.81 -46.23 -19.85
N GLU A 109 -3.61 -45.89 -19.38
CA GLU A 109 -2.64 -45.00 -20.07
C GLU A 109 -1.84 -45.66 -21.21
N GLU A 110 -0.77 -44.95 -21.62
CA GLU A 110 0.30 -45.22 -22.59
C GLU A 110 0.11 -44.66 -24.03
N PRO A 111 1.19 -44.20 -24.70
CA PRO A 111 1.12 -42.91 -25.43
C PRO A 111 1.59 -42.99 -26.90
N LEU A 112 1.61 -41.85 -27.61
CA LEU A 112 2.42 -41.67 -28.83
C LEU A 112 2.68 -40.19 -29.17
N SER A 113 3.75 -39.95 -29.93
CA SER A 113 4.28 -38.63 -30.32
C SER A 113 4.21 -38.37 -31.82
N SER A 114 3.97 -37.12 -32.27
CA SER A 114 4.80 -36.43 -33.29
C SER A 114 4.26 -35.07 -33.76
N THR A 115 5.17 -34.09 -33.86
CA THR A 115 5.23 -32.91 -34.76
C THR A 115 4.27 -32.81 -35.97
N SER A 116 3.73 -31.61 -36.27
CA SER A 116 4.22 -30.73 -37.37
C SER A 116 3.36 -29.48 -37.69
N THR A 117 4.00 -28.30 -37.69
CA THR A 117 3.86 -27.11 -38.58
C THR A 117 2.57 -26.74 -39.36
N GLU A 118 2.27 -25.43 -39.30
CA GLU A 118 1.97 -24.49 -40.41
C GLU A 118 0.53 -24.04 -40.82
N GLU A 119 0.48 -22.71 -41.02
CA GLU A 119 -0.34 -21.80 -41.85
C GLU A 119 -1.88 -21.60 -41.71
N LEU A 120 -2.22 -20.31 -41.82
CA LEU A 120 -3.55 -19.72 -42.08
C LEU A 120 -4.01 -20.00 -43.53
N PRO A 121 -5.31 -19.85 -43.86
CA PRO A 121 -5.71 -18.56 -44.44
C PRO A 121 -7.12 -18.06 -44.05
N SER A 122 -7.32 -16.76 -44.26
CA SER A 122 -8.56 -16.01 -44.10
C SER A 122 -9.62 -16.26 -45.19
N SER A 123 -10.91 -16.05 -44.87
CA SER A 123 -11.83 -15.35 -45.80
C SER A 123 -13.07 -14.79 -45.10
N THR A 124 -13.45 -13.57 -45.46
CA THR A 124 -14.69 -12.87 -45.06
C THR A 124 -15.96 -13.43 -45.76
N SER A 125 -17.15 -13.26 -45.17
CA SER A 125 -18.17 -12.30 -45.69
C SER A 125 -19.64 -12.55 -45.24
N THR A 126 -20.22 -11.53 -44.57
CA THR A 126 -21.59 -10.98 -44.71
C THR A 126 -22.89 -11.82 -44.74
N SER A 127 -23.89 -11.25 -44.06
CA SER A 127 -25.34 -11.16 -44.38
C SER A 127 -26.32 -12.30 -44.06
N GLU A 128 -27.14 -12.01 -43.03
CA GLU A 128 -28.58 -12.34 -42.84
C GLU A 128 -29.49 -11.89 -44.03
N PRO A 129 -30.85 -12.12 -44.07
CA PRO A 129 -31.78 -12.51 -42.99
C PRO A 129 -32.91 -13.52 -43.31
N SER A 130 -33.72 -13.93 -42.30
CA SER A 130 -35.20 -13.72 -42.23
C SER A 130 -35.96 -14.63 -41.22
N SER A 131 -37.01 -14.07 -40.60
CA SER A 131 -37.95 -14.69 -39.61
C SER A 131 -39.42 -14.47 -40.08
N PRO A 132 -40.54 -14.65 -39.30
CA PRO A 132 -40.75 -15.13 -37.92
C PRO A 132 -41.51 -16.50 -37.85
N PRO A 133 -42.83 -16.72 -37.50
CA PRO A 133 -43.99 -15.83 -37.26
C PRO A 133 -44.79 -16.05 -35.94
N SER A 134 -44.66 -15.13 -34.99
CA SER A 134 -45.71 -14.52 -34.12
C SER A 134 -46.93 -15.28 -33.54
N SER A 135 -47.21 -15.06 -32.23
CA SER A 135 -48.55 -14.74 -31.68
C SER A 135 -48.50 -14.24 -30.22
N ALA A 136 -49.36 -13.37 -29.67
CA ALA A 136 -50.16 -12.23 -30.17
C ALA A 136 -50.86 -11.50 -28.98
N ALA A 137 -51.31 -10.24 -29.18
CA ALA A 137 -52.03 -9.30 -28.28
C ALA A 137 -51.15 -8.49 -27.27
N ALA A 138 -51.16 -7.15 -27.16
CA ALA A 138 -52.10 -6.02 -27.42
C ALA A 138 -52.99 -5.63 -26.22
N ALA A 139 -53.28 -4.34 -25.93
CA ALA A 139 -52.71 -3.03 -26.36
C ALA A 139 -53.26 -1.89 -25.47
N ASP A 140 -52.64 -0.69 -25.49
CA ASP A 140 -53.29 0.61 -25.85
C ASP A 140 -52.41 1.85 -25.52
N ASP A 141 -52.50 2.88 -26.36
CA ASP A 141 -51.78 4.17 -26.30
C ASP A 141 -52.50 5.25 -25.44
N LEU A 142 -51.85 6.41 -25.19
CA LEU A 142 -52.31 7.74 -25.67
C LEU A 142 -51.49 8.95 -25.14
N TRP A 143 -50.98 9.77 -26.07
CA TRP A 143 -50.52 11.18 -25.94
C TRP A 143 -51.57 12.05 -26.70
N PRO A 144 -51.81 13.38 -26.46
CA PRO A 144 -50.83 14.48 -26.28
C PRO A 144 -51.36 15.64 -25.36
N PRO A 145 -50.99 16.96 -25.46
CA PRO A 145 -49.88 17.65 -26.17
C PRO A 145 -49.09 18.69 -25.32
N SER A 146 -47.98 19.20 -25.86
CA SER A 146 -47.27 20.42 -25.37
C SER A 146 -47.98 21.73 -25.81
N PRO A 147 -47.73 22.88 -25.13
CA PRO A 147 -46.85 23.88 -25.75
C PRO A 147 -46.08 24.84 -24.81
N SER A 148 -45.26 25.70 -25.43
CA SER A 148 -44.68 26.98 -24.96
C SER A 148 -43.34 26.96 -24.21
N THR A 149 -42.66 28.11 -24.23
CA THR A 149 -41.20 28.26 -24.10
C THR A 149 -40.79 29.22 -22.99
N SER A 150 -39.72 28.87 -22.27
CA SER A 150 -38.87 29.83 -21.55
C SER A 150 -37.41 29.38 -21.62
N THR A 151 -36.50 30.30 -21.94
CA THR A 151 -35.07 30.02 -22.16
C THR A 151 -34.25 30.14 -20.88
N THR A 152 -33.54 29.07 -20.51
CA THR A 152 -32.38 29.08 -19.61
C THR A 152 -31.30 28.20 -20.24
N SER A 153 -30.07 28.70 -20.32
CA SER A 153 -28.96 28.00 -20.95
C SER A 153 -28.35 26.94 -20.03
N SER A 154 -28.69 25.68 -20.25
CA SER A 154 -27.87 24.55 -19.80
C SER A 154 -26.71 24.36 -20.77
N SER A 155 -25.47 24.35 -20.27
CA SER A 155 -24.34 23.75 -20.98
C SER A 155 -24.63 22.25 -21.16
N ALA A 156 -24.71 21.79 -22.39
CA ALA A 156 -24.73 20.36 -22.70
C ALA A 156 -23.38 19.73 -22.33
N PRO A 157 -23.32 18.40 -22.09
CA PRO A 157 -22.04 17.69 -22.12
C PRO A 157 -21.35 17.90 -23.49
N PRO A 158 -20.01 17.84 -23.57
CA PRO A 158 -19.31 17.91 -24.84
C PRO A 158 -19.73 16.75 -25.76
N ASP A 159 -20.12 17.05 -26.99
CA ASP A 159 -20.25 16.03 -28.04
C ASP A 159 -18.91 15.33 -28.24
N THR A 160 -18.91 13.99 -28.30
CA THR A 160 -17.68 13.20 -28.42
C THR A 160 -16.99 13.46 -29.77
N PRO A 161 -15.72 13.94 -29.78
CA PRO A 161 -14.95 14.10 -31.02
C PRO A 161 -14.53 12.72 -31.55
N ASN A 162 -15.40 12.10 -32.34
CA ASN A 162 -15.17 10.78 -32.92
C ASN A 162 -14.24 10.83 -34.16
N ASP A 163 -13.33 11.80 -34.18
CA ASP A 163 -12.27 11.95 -35.18
C ASP A 163 -11.09 11.06 -34.77
N ALA A 164 -10.70 10.12 -35.64
CA ALA A 164 -9.56 9.25 -35.39
C ALA A 164 -8.28 10.09 -35.19
N PRO A 165 -7.39 9.71 -34.24
CA PRO A 165 -6.25 10.53 -33.87
C PRO A 165 -5.35 10.78 -35.08
N THR A 166 -4.90 12.03 -35.22
CA THR A 166 -4.22 12.53 -36.46
C THR A 166 -2.78 12.06 -36.63
N CYS A 167 -2.35 11.11 -35.80
CA CYS A 167 -1.00 10.60 -35.64
C CYS A 167 -0.93 9.10 -35.94
N SER A 168 0.27 8.58 -36.14
CA SER A 168 0.48 7.13 -36.32
C SER A 168 0.27 6.39 -34.99
N PRO A 169 -0.43 5.23 -34.98
CA PRO A 169 -0.57 4.40 -33.78
C PRO A 169 0.77 3.91 -33.21
N LEU A 170 0.81 3.73 -31.90
CA LEU A 170 1.93 3.12 -31.18
C LEU A 170 2.30 1.77 -31.80
N THR A 171 3.56 1.63 -32.20
CA THR A 171 4.09 0.41 -32.83
C THR A 171 5.41 0.04 -32.12
N PRO A 172 5.49 -1.12 -31.44
CA PRO A 172 6.74 -1.56 -30.82
C PRO A 172 7.90 -1.63 -31.83
N THR A 173 8.98 -0.92 -31.54
CA THR A 173 10.19 -0.81 -32.37
C THR A 173 11.40 -1.48 -31.75
N TYR A 174 11.37 -1.80 -30.45
CA TYR A 174 12.44 -2.44 -29.68
C TYR A 174 13.81 -1.73 -29.86
N PRO A 175 13.92 -0.45 -29.45
CA PRO A 175 15.16 0.30 -29.52
C PRO A 175 16.28 -0.32 -28.65
N SER A 176 17.53 0.04 -28.96
CA SER A 176 18.72 -0.38 -28.18
C SER A 176 19.05 0.54 -27.01
N THR A 177 18.16 1.46 -26.65
CA THR A 177 18.32 2.49 -25.61
C THR A 177 16.94 2.80 -25.05
N TRP A 178 16.80 2.91 -23.73
CA TRP A 178 15.52 3.24 -23.12
C TRP A 178 15.14 4.71 -23.34
N TRP A 179 13.88 4.97 -23.70
CA TRP A 179 13.37 6.31 -24.06
C TRP A 179 13.52 7.36 -22.95
N TYR A 180 13.57 6.91 -21.69
CA TYR A 180 13.69 7.76 -20.51
C TYR A 180 15.02 8.52 -20.48
N ALA A 181 16.11 7.89 -20.96
CA ALA A 181 17.44 8.50 -20.98
C ALA A 181 17.50 9.82 -21.77
N ASP A 182 16.76 9.92 -22.88
CA ASP A 182 16.65 11.15 -23.67
C ASP A 182 15.89 12.24 -22.90
N HIS A 183 14.83 11.86 -22.18
CA HIS A 183 13.94 12.78 -21.47
C HIS A 183 14.59 13.37 -20.21
N LEU A 184 15.38 12.56 -19.51
CA LEU A 184 16.22 12.96 -18.37
C LEU A 184 17.36 13.93 -18.73
N SER A 185 17.63 14.15 -20.02
CA SER A 185 18.68 15.08 -20.47
C SER A 185 18.25 16.55 -20.49
N THR A 186 17.00 16.84 -20.14
CA THR A 186 16.46 18.21 -20.11
C THR A 186 16.94 18.98 -18.86
N PRO A 187 17.49 20.21 -18.99
CA PRO A 187 17.95 20.98 -17.82
C PRO A 187 16.82 21.32 -16.83
N PRO A 188 17.10 21.43 -15.51
CA PRO A 188 16.10 21.82 -14.51
C PRO A 188 15.49 23.21 -14.71
N ASP A 189 16.20 24.13 -15.40
CA ASP A 189 15.70 25.46 -15.74
C ASP A 189 14.90 25.51 -17.07
N SER A 190 14.73 24.35 -17.74
CA SER A 190 13.92 24.25 -18.96
C SER A 190 12.43 24.12 -18.63
N SER A 191 11.58 24.80 -19.39
CA SER A 191 10.10 24.70 -19.25
C SER A 191 9.54 23.31 -19.58
N SER A 192 10.39 22.39 -20.04
CA SER A 192 10.09 20.98 -20.34
C SER A 192 10.50 20.01 -19.23
N GLY A 193 11.29 20.46 -18.24
CA GLY A 193 11.88 19.60 -17.21
C GLY A 193 10.93 19.22 -16.07
N GLY A 194 11.40 18.31 -15.22
CA GLY A 194 10.79 18.07 -13.91
C GLY A 194 11.00 19.24 -12.96
N THR A 195 10.02 19.52 -12.11
CA THR A 195 9.99 20.68 -11.20
C THR A 195 9.52 20.27 -9.80
N SER A 196 10.16 20.76 -8.73
CA SER A 196 9.63 20.67 -7.36
C SER A 196 9.08 22.05 -6.97
N PRO A 197 7.76 22.29 -7.13
CA PRO A 197 7.22 23.64 -7.14
C PRO A 197 7.22 24.33 -5.78
N PHE A 198 7.12 23.56 -4.69
CA PHE A 198 6.92 24.07 -3.34
C PHE A 198 8.22 24.36 -2.57
N LEU A 199 9.39 24.13 -3.18
CA LEU A 199 10.68 24.59 -2.65
C LEU A 199 10.80 26.12 -2.69
N SER A 200 11.54 26.70 -1.74
CA SER A 200 11.78 28.15 -1.68
C SER A 200 12.63 28.64 -2.87
N THR A 201 12.18 29.70 -3.56
CA THR A 201 12.97 30.40 -4.59
C THR A 201 14.32 30.89 -4.01
N PRO A 202 15.48 30.65 -4.66
CA PRO A 202 15.67 30.17 -6.04
C PRO A 202 15.83 28.65 -6.20
N LEU A 203 15.66 27.85 -5.15
CA LEU A 203 15.95 26.42 -5.19
C LEU A 203 14.96 25.66 -6.10
N ASN A 204 13.67 25.98 -6.06
CA ASN A 204 12.66 25.40 -6.97
C ASN A 204 13.03 25.46 -8.46
N ALA A 205 13.69 26.53 -8.91
CA ALA A 205 14.10 26.75 -10.30
C ALA A 205 15.50 26.19 -10.63
N SER A 206 16.15 25.49 -9.70
CA SER A 206 17.53 24.97 -9.86
C SER A 206 17.79 23.60 -9.21
N TYR A 207 16.82 23.06 -8.47
CA TYR A 207 16.90 21.77 -7.79
C TYR A 207 16.94 20.62 -8.81
N PRO A 208 17.97 19.74 -8.78
CA PRO A 208 18.10 18.66 -9.75
C PRO A 208 17.23 17.46 -9.35
N ILE A 209 16.06 17.30 -9.99
CA ILE A 209 15.26 16.06 -9.85
C ILE A 209 15.92 14.93 -10.63
N HIS A 210 16.22 15.14 -11.90
CA HIS A 210 16.76 14.14 -12.82
C HIS A 210 18.29 14.11 -12.77
N ARG A 211 18.87 12.98 -12.35
CA ARG A 211 20.29 12.88 -11.98
C ARG A 211 20.96 11.70 -12.67
N ASN A 212 21.61 11.95 -13.80
CA ASN A 212 22.35 10.93 -14.55
C ASN A 212 23.76 10.73 -13.96
N VAL A 213 24.04 9.57 -13.36
CA VAL A 213 25.29 9.31 -12.62
C VAL A 213 26.55 9.42 -13.49
N VAL A 214 26.45 9.14 -14.80
CA VAL A 214 27.59 9.24 -15.74
C VAL A 214 27.75 10.67 -16.26
N LEU A 215 26.67 11.27 -16.78
CA LEU A 215 26.75 12.55 -17.49
C LEU A 215 26.94 13.75 -16.53
N SER A 216 26.31 13.71 -15.35
CA SER A 216 26.34 14.81 -14.39
C SER A 216 27.38 14.63 -13.29
N TYR A 217 27.58 13.40 -12.80
CA TYR A 217 28.42 13.12 -11.62
C TYR A 217 29.71 12.34 -11.94
N GLY A 218 29.88 11.85 -13.17
CA GLY A 218 31.15 11.29 -13.65
C GLY A 218 31.47 9.86 -13.19
N ALA A 219 30.45 9.05 -12.88
CA ALA A 219 30.61 7.62 -12.63
C ALA A 219 31.23 6.90 -13.85
N ASP A 220 32.02 5.86 -13.61
CA ASP A 220 32.62 5.02 -14.66
C ASP A 220 31.68 3.82 -15.00
N PRO A 221 31.05 3.80 -16.19
CA PRO A 221 30.22 2.68 -16.66
C PRO A 221 31.06 1.51 -17.23
N THR A 222 32.39 1.59 -17.23
CA THR A 222 33.27 0.50 -17.67
C THR A 222 33.75 -0.40 -16.53
N GLY A 223 33.56 0.02 -15.28
CA GLY A 223 33.97 -0.72 -14.08
C GLY A 223 35.49 -0.81 -13.90
N THR A 224 36.26 0.08 -14.55
CA THR A 224 37.73 0.14 -14.42
C THR A 224 38.18 1.04 -13.28
N ARG A 225 37.32 1.97 -12.86
CA ARG A 225 37.44 2.84 -11.71
C ARG A 225 36.21 2.69 -10.82
N PRO A 226 36.33 3.01 -9.52
CA PRO A 226 35.16 3.08 -8.66
C PRO A 226 34.20 4.21 -9.05
N SER A 227 32.93 3.97 -8.74
CA SER A 227 31.78 4.81 -9.05
C SER A 227 30.95 5.17 -7.82
N SER A 228 31.18 4.57 -6.64
CA SER A 228 30.39 4.82 -5.43
C SER A 228 30.28 6.29 -5.09
N SER A 229 31.40 7.02 -5.05
CA SER A 229 31.39 8.46 -4.74
C SER A 229 30.68 9.33 -5.77
N ALA A 230 30.55 8.87 -7.02
CA ALA A 230 29.80 9.57 -8.07
C ALA A 230 28.30 9.23 -8.06
N ILE A 231 27.95 7.99 -7.72
CA ILE A 231 26.54 7.58 -7.53
C ILE A 231 26.01 8.18 -6.23
N GLN A 232 26.77 8.18 -5.14
CA GLN A 232 26.39 8.84 -3.89
C GLN A 232 26.32 10.36 -4.05
N ALA A 233 27.22 11.00 -4.80
CA ALA A 233 27.08 12.43 -5.14
C ALA A 233 25.81 12.74 -5.97
N ALA A 234 25.27 11.75 -6.71
CA ALA A 234 23.97 11.89 -7.37
C ALA A 234 22.81 11.66 -6.39
N LEU A 235 22.95 10.78 -5.40
CA LEU A 235 21.96 10.59 -4.32
C LEU A 235 21.90 11.83 -3.39
N ASP A 236 23.05 12.43 -3.08
CA ASP A 236 23.23 13.51 -2.10
C ASP A 236 23.03 14.94 -2.67
N ASP A 237 22.68 15.11 -3.94
CA ASP A 237 22.42 16.44 -4.51
C ASP A 237 21.08 17.03 -4.02
N GLY A 238 20.94 18.35 -4.02
CA GLY A 238 19.72 19.03 -3.57
C GLY A 238 19.92 20.40 -2.92
N GLY A 239 21.16 20.82 -2.65
CA GLY A 239 21.47 22.17 -2.15
C GLY A 239 21.16 22.37 -0.66
N THR A 240 20.73 23.59 -0.29
CA THR A 240 20.31 23.94 1.08
C THR A 240 18.87 24.42 1.06
N ILE A 241 18.03 23.76 1.84
CA ILE A 241 16.60 24.07 1.93
C ILE A 241 16.35 24.96 3.13
N HIS A 242 15.40 25.88 3.00
CA HIS A 242 14.96 26.78 4.05
C HIS A 242 13.52 26.43 4.44
N PHE A 243 13.29 26.20 5.73
CA PHE A 243 11.95 26.02 6.29
C PHE A 243 11.58 27.25 7.11
N ASP A 244 10.37 27.78 6.90
CA ASP A 244 9.75 28.71 7.85
C ASP A 244 9.03 27.88 8.92
N GLY A 245 9.56 27.86 10.15
CA GLY A 245 8.92 27.20 11.28
C GLY A 245 7.81 28.06 11.89
N SER A 246 6.99 27.47 12.76
CA SER A 246 5.85 28.14 13.38
C SER A 246 6.25 29.43 14.14
N GLY A 247 5.85 30.58 13.58
CA GLY A 247 6.15 31.91 14.12
C GLY A 247 7.14 32.71 13.26
N SER A 248 8.34 32.95 13.79
CA SER A 248 9.38 33.81 13.16
C SER A 248 10.78 33.20 13.15
N SER A 249 10.89 31.90 13.40
CA SER A 249 12.11 31.11 13.28
C SER A 249 12.16 30.43 11.91
N SER A 250 13.15 30.78 11.08
CA SER A 250 13.50 29.98 9.91
C SER A 250 14.66 29.03 10.24
N TYR A 251 14.54 27.79 9.75
CA TYR A 251 15.56 26.76 9.83
C TYR A 251 16.18 26.55 8.45
N SER A 252 17.38 25.98 8.38
CA SER A 252 18.11 25.81 7.12
C SER A 252 19.05 24.63 7.21
N PHE A 253 18.84 23.65 6.35
CA PHE A 253 19.62 22.41 6.36
C PHE A 253 20.15 22.09 4.96
N PRO A 254 21.46 21.77 4.81
CA PRO A 254 21.96 21.22 3.57
C PRO A 254 21.39 19.81 3.36
N TYR A 255 21.13 19.43 2.12
CA TYR A 255 20.90 18.03 1.76
C TYR A 255 22.21 17.24 1.97
N PRO A 256 22.18 15.97 2.43
CA PRO A 256 21.01 15.23 2.92
C PRO A 256 20.62 15.56 4.37
N ASN A 257 21.48 16.24 5.15
CA ASN A 257 21.34 16.49 6.61
C ASN A 257 20.00 17.09 7.10
N LEU A 258 19.18 17.63 6.21
CA LEU A 258 17.76 17.94 6.44
C LEU A 258 16.96 16.76 7.01
N ARG A 259 17.30 15.55 6.57
CA ARG A 259 16.65 14.25 6.86
C ARG A 259 17.01 13.67 8.24
N ASN A 260 17.86 14.33 9.00
CA ASN A 260 18.28 13.93 10.35
C ASN A 260 18.10 15.12 11.32
N THR A 261 16.84 15.51 11.54
CA THR A 261 16.47 16.75 12.26
C THR A 261 15.40 16.54 13.34
N THR A 262 15.56 15.46 14.13
CA THR A 262 14.68 15.05 15.23
C THR A 262 14.05 16.22 16.01
N GLY A 263 12.74 16.44 15.80
CA GLY A 263 11.97 17.47 16.49
C GLY A 263 12.29 18.94 16.15
N ARG A 264 12.97 19.22 15.03
CA ARG A 264 13.25 20.60 14.53
C ARG A 264 13.15 20.80 13.01
N GLY A 265 13.01 19.73 12.23
CA GLY A 265 12.55 19.76 10.84
C GLY A 265 11.40 18.76 10.65
N PRO A 266 11.01 18.43 9.41
CA PRO A 266 10.08 17.32 9.17
C PRO A 266 10.70 16.05 9.79
N SER A 267 9.93 15.40 10.65
CA SER A 267 10.40 14.23 11.41
C SER A 267 10.02 12.89 10.74
N PHE A 268 9.32 12.97 9.60
CA PHE A 268 8.70 11.86 8.86
C PHE A 268 9.12 11.85 7.37
N GLY A 269 10.36 12.28 7.07
CA GLY A 269 10.88 12.37 5.69
C GLY A 269 10.74 13.75 5.04
N SER A 270 10.43 13.81 3.74
CA SER A 270 9.97 15.03 3.02
C SER A 270 9.53 14.71 1.59
N THR A 271 8.44 15.33 1.13
CA THR A 271 7.93 15.23 -0.25
C THR A 271 8.45 16.36 -1.16
N LEU A 272 9.05 17.40 -0.58
CA LEU A 272 9.67 18.54 -1.29
C LEU A 272 10.92 18.18 -2.12
N THR A 273 11.58 17.05 -1.83
CA THR A 273 12.85 16.67 -2.47
C THR A 273 12.82 15.30 -3.16
N PRO A 274 12.00 15.11 -4.20
CA PRO A 274 12.09 13.93 -5.04
C PRO A 274 13.44 13.87 -5.75
N ALA A 275 13.95 12.67 -6.01
CA ALA A 275 15.20 12.47 -6.76
C ALA A 275 15.12 11.23 -7.64
N VAL A 276 15.30 11.41 -8.95
CA VAL A 276 15.37 10.33 -9.94
C VAL A 276 16.83 10.13 -10.33
N VAL A 277 17.49 9.15 -9.71
CA VAL A 277 18.90 8.83 -9.97
C VAL A 277 18.98 7.76 -11.05
N TYR A 278 19.33 8.18 -12.26
CA TYR A 278 19.39 7.31 -13.42
C TYR A 278 20.78 6.73 -13.64
N VAL A 279 20.83 5.42 -13.82
CA VAL A 279 22.04 4.64 -14.08
C VAL A 279 21.99 4.05 -15.50
N PRO A 280 22.68 4.66 -16.50
CA PRO A 280 22.75 4.16 -17.87
C PRO A 280 23.38 2.76 -17.97
N PRO A 281 23.22 2.03 -19.11
CA PRO A 281 23.84 0.72 -19.31
C PRO A 281 25.35 0.73 -19.06
N GLY A 282 25.84 -0.24 -18.29
CA GLY A 282 27.25 -0.33 -17.93
C GLY A 282 27.54 -1.26 -16.76
N ARG A 283 28.81 -1.29 -16.35
CA ARG A 283 29.29 -1.89 -15.11
C ARG A 283 29.88 -0.79 -14.23
N TYR A 284 29.42 -0.67 -13.00
CA TYR A 284 29.82 0.36 -12.05
C TYR A 284 30.47 -0.32 -10.86
N LEU A 285 31.78 -0.12 -10.68
CA LEU A 285 32.51 -0.69 -9.55
C LEU A 285 32.15 0.08 -8.28
N LEU A 286 31.59 -0.59 -7.28
CA LEU A 286 31.32 -0.01 -5.97
C LEU A 286 32.49 -0.35 -5.03
N ASP A 287 33.27 0.65 -4.64
CA ASP A 287 34.33 0.53 -3.62
C ASP A 287 33.85 0.89 -2.21
N ALA A 288 32.83 1.75 -2.11
CA ALA A 288 32.12 2.09 -0.88
C ALA A 288 30.60 1.85 -1.02
N PRO A 289 29.84 1.75 0.08
CA PRO A 289 28.38 1.57 0.06
C PRO A 289 27.61 2.71 -0.63
N LEU A 290 26.31 2.50 -0.82
CA LEU A 290 25.34 3.51 -1.24
C LEU A 290 24.20 3.66 -0.22
N GLN A 291 23.87 4.90 0.16
CA GLN A 291 22.71 5.25 0.98
C GLN A 291 21.64 5.84 0.07
N LEU A 292 20.47 5.20 0.00
CA LEU A 292 19.27 5.76 -0.60
C LEU A 292 18.52 6.60 0.43
N TRP A 293 17.76 7.59 -0.02
CA TRP A 293 17.07 8.56 0.84
C TRP A 293 15.56 8.61 0.51
N VAL A 294 14.68 8.93 1.45
CA VAL A 294 13.21 9.08 1.25
C VAL A 294 12.88 9.97 0.05
N GLY A 295 11.94 9.55 -0.80
CA GLY A 295 11.63 10.26 -2.06
C GLY A 295 12.67 10.07 -3.19
N THR A 296 13.66 9.19 -3.01
CA THR A 296 14.69 8.89 -4.03
C THR A 296 14.41 7.57 -4.74
N VAL A 297 14.43 7.60 -6.07
CA VAL A 297 14.27 6.44 -6.95
C VAL A 297 15.54 6.26 -7.76
N LEU A 298 16.32 5.22 -7.45
CA LEU A 298 17.45 4.79 -8.26
C LEU A 298 16.95 3.79 -9.32
N VAL A 299 17.09 4.17 -10.58
CA VAL A 299 16.51 3.45 -11.72
C VAL A 299 17.56 3.17 -12.80
N GLY A 300 17.68 1.89 -13.17
CA GLY A 300 18.52 1.44 -14.28
C GLY A 300 17.85 1.58 -15.65
N ASP A 301 18.64 1.45 -16.72
CA ASP A 301 18.10 1.33 -18.08
C ASP A 301 17.28 0.05 -18.25
N ALA A 302 15.99 0.19 -18.56
CA ALA A 302 15.09 -0.96 -18.68
C ALA A 302 15.33 -1.85 -19.92
N VAL A 303 16.10 -1.40 -20.92
CA VAL A 303 16.53 -2.20 -22.08
C VAL A 303 17.77 -3.03 -21.72
N GLU A 304 18.80 -2.40 -21.14
CA GLU A 304 20.03 -3.08 -20.67
C GLU A 304 20.37 -2.70 -19.21
N PRO A 305 19.77 -3.41 -18.22
CA PRO A 305 19.98 -3.19 -16.79
C PRO A 305 21.47 -3.09 -16.38
N PRO A 306 21.89 -1.98 -15.76
CA PRO A 306 23.27 -1.76 -15.35
C PRO A 306 23.68 -2.72 -14.22
N VAL A 307 24.98 -3.03 -14.16
CA VAL A 307 25.55 -3.89 -13.12
C VAL A 307 26.33 -3.06 -12.11
N LEU A 308 25.83 -2.99 -10.88
CA LEU A 308 26.52 -2.49 -9.71
C LEU A 308 27.39 -3.62 -9.16
N VAL A 309 28.72 -3.47 -9.22
CA VAL A 309 29.69 -4.55 -8.96
C VAL A 309 30.43 -4.27 -7.67
N VAL A 310 30.29 -5.13 -6.65
CA VAL A 310 31.01 -4.98 -5.38
C VAL A 310 32.51 -5.20 -5.61
N ALA A 311 33.35 -4.27 -5.16
CA ALA A 311 34.79 -4.39 -5.24
C ALA A 311 35.33 -5.52 -4.33
N ALA A 312 36.49 -6.07 -4.69
CA ALA A 312 37.12 -7.17 -3.95
C ALA A 312 37.48 -6.78 -2.49
N ASP A 313 37.77 -5.50 -2.27
CA ASP A 313 38.27 -4.86 -1.05
C ASP A 313 37.25 -3.91 -0.38
N PHE A 314 35.99 -3.92 -0.84
CA PHE A 314 34.87 -3.07 -0.38
C PHE A 314 34.72 -2.94 1.15
N GLY A 315 35.04 -4.00 1.91
CA GLY A 315 34.87 -4.03 3.37
C GLY A 315 35.54 -2.88 4.11
N ALA A 316 36.79 -2.55 3.77
CA ALA A 316 37.56 -1.54 4.48
C ALA A 316 37.05 -0.10 4.27
N ALA A 317 36.29 0.15 3.20
CA ALA A 317 35.64 1.44 2.96
C ALA A 317 34.24 1.49 3.58
N ALA A 318 33.52 0.37 3.60
CA ALA A 318 32.20 0.26 4.21
C ALA A 318 32.25 0.31 5.75
N GLU A 319 33.23 -0.34 6.38
CA GLU A 319 33.58 -0.15 7.80
C GLU A 319 33.87 1.34 8.10
N ALA A 320 34.68 1.99 7.26
CA ALA A 320 35.04 3.40 7.41
C ALA A 320 33.89 4.39 7.09
N ALA A 321 32.78 3.90 6.53
CA ALA A 321 31.58 4.68 6.22
C ALA A 321 30.47 4.52 7.28
N GLY A 322 30.71 3.76 8.36
CA GLY A 322 29.73 3.53 9.43
C GLY A 322 28.60 2.56 9.07
N MET A 323 28.58 1.98 7.85
CA MET A 323 27.50 1.10 7.38
C MET A 323 27.68 -0.36 7.83
N THR A 324 27.87 -0.50 9.13
CA THR A 324 27.75 -1.70 9.95
C THR A 324 26.67 -1.44 11.01
N THR A 325 26.18 -2.45 11.73
CA THR A 325 25.01 -2.31 12.62
C THR A 325 25.22 -1.47 13.89
N THR A 326 26.43 -0.94 14.14
CA THR A 326 26.81 -0.36 15.44
C THR A 326 26.32 1.06 15.71
N GLU A 327 25.78 1.79 14.72
CA GLU A 327 25.32 3.18 14.91
C GLU A 327 23.79 3.36 14.89
N ASP A 328 23.03 2.54 14.16
CA ASP A 328 21.61 2.77 13.88
C ASP A 328 20.62 2.18 14.92
N VAL A 329 21.07 1.33 15.85
CA VAL A 329 20.23 0.68 16.88
C VAL A 329 20.02 1.64 18.06
N LYS A 330 19.34 2.77 17.81
CA LYS A 330 19.37 3.92 18.74
C LYS A 330 18.06 4.67 19.00
N ASP A 331 16.91 4.18 18.55
CA ASP A 331 15.64 4.66 19.08
C ASP A 331 14.53 3.58 19.12
N ARG A 332 14.20 3.19 20.35
CA ARG A 332 12.87 2.78 20.87
C ARG A 332 12.12 1.61 20.21
N ASP A 333 12.22 0.45 20.88
CA ASP A 333 11.06 -0.43 21.08
C ASP A 333 9.87 0.37 21.65
N GLU A 334 8.63 0.05 21.24
CA GLU A 334 7.43 0.69 21.79
C GLU A 334 7.24 0.44 23.30
N ASP A 335 7.72 -0.71 23.80
CA ASP A 335 7.62 -1.12 25.21
C ASP A 335 8.83 -0.70 26.08
N GLY A 336 9.86 -0.06 25.50
CA GLY A 336 11.00 0.48 26.25
C GLY A 336 11.92 -0.57 26.90
N GLY A 337 12.37 -1.56 26.12
CA GLY A 337 13.35 -2.56 26.55
C GLY A 337 14.73 -1.98 26.91
N ASP A 338 15.51 -2.73 27.70
CA ASP A 338 16.86 -2.33 28.12
C ASP A 338 17.86 -2.37 26.94
N GLU A 339 18.69 -1.33 26.81
CA GLU A 339 19.70 -1.15 25.76
C GLU A 339 20.78 -2.27 25.76
N GLU A 340 20.83 -3.14 24.74
CA GLU A 340 21.95 -4.06 24.53
C GLU A 340 22.97 -3.47 23.51
N GLU A 341 24.16 -3.08 23.98
CA GLU A 341 25.27 -2.64 23.12
C GLU A 341 25.73 -3.79 22.20
N ILE A 342 25.24 -3.81 20.95
CA ILE A 342 25.72 -4.75 19.94
C ILE A 342 27.18 -4.44 19.60
N GLY A 343 28.07 -5.39 19.86
CA GLY A 343 29.51 -5.21 19.69
C GLY A 343 30.00 -5.05 18.24
N GLU A 344 31.25 -4.61 18.11
CA GLU A 344 31.95 -4.46 16.81
C GLU A 344 31.88 -5.76 15.98
N GLY A 345 31.23 -5.75 14.80
CA GLY A 345 31.33 -6.85 13.82
C GLY A 345 30.09 -7.24 13.00
N GLY A 346 28.95 -6.54 13.11
CA GLY A 346 27.70 -6.91 12.42
C GLY A 346 27.71 -6.84 10.87
N PRO A 347 26.59 -7.22 10.21
CA PRO A 347 26.47 -7.30 8.75
C PRO A 347 26.87 -6.03 8.01
N LEU A 348 27.41 -6.23 6.81
CA LEU A 348 27.90 -5.17 5.93
C LEU A 348 26.94 -4.93 4.77
N TYR A 349 26.56 -3.68 4.55
CA TYR A 349 25.53 -3.30 3.56
C TYR A 349 26.14 -2.70 2.29
N VAL A 350 25.74 -3.20 1.12
CA VAL A 350 26.18 -2.65 -0.19
C VAL A 350 25.32 -1.46 -0.62
N ILE A 351 24.01 -1.59 -0.49
CA ILE A 351 23.02 -0.52 -0.70
C ILE A 351 22.09 -0.53 0.51
N ARG A 352 21.77 0.64 1.07
CA ARG A 352 20.85 0.79 2.21
C ARG A 352 19.64 1.62 1.85
N GLY A 353 18.46 1.10 2.20
CA GLY A 353 17.16 1.73 2.01
C GLY A 353 16.67 2.49 3.24
N LYS A 354 16.94 1.99 4.46
CA LYS A 354 16.60 2.71 5.69
C LYS A 354 17.36 4.04 5.76
N GLU A 355 16.62 5.14 5.96
CA GLU A 355 17.16 6.49 6.16
C GLU A 355 17.67 6.64 7.62
N PRO A 356 18.96 6.90 7.88
CA PRO A 356 19.51 6.94 9.24
C PRO A 356 18.93 8.06 10.11
N GLY A 357 18.29 7.68 11.22
CA GLY A 357 17.61 8.60 12.15
C GLY A 357 16.12 8.82 11.86
N LEU A 358 15.56 8.12 10.87
CA LEU A 358 14.12 8.02 10.61
C LEU A 358 13.60 6.64 11.08
N PRO A 359 12.44 6.55 11.75
CA PRO A 359 11.77 5.27 11.99
C PRO A 359 11.42 4.59 10.66
N ALA A 360 11.67 3.30 10.51
CA ALA A 360 11.43 2.67 9.22
C ALA A 360 9.94 2.56 8.83
N THR A 361 9.01 2.66 9.79
CA THR A 361 7.57 2.88 9.54
C THR A 361 7.32 4.07 8.61
N ASP A 362 8.17 5.09 8.68
CA ASP A 362 8.01 6.38 8.00
C ASP A 362 8.91 6.46 6.74
N GLY A 363 9.61 5.35 6.43
CA GLY A 363 10.52 5.19 5.29
C GLY A 363 9.78 5.07 3.96
N PHE A 364 9.05 6.11 3.56
CA PHE A 364 8.23 6.12 2.36
C PHE A 364 8.99 6.52 1.09
N PHE A 365 8.40 6.26 -0.09
CA PHE A 365 8.81 6.84 -1.38
C PHE A 365 10.27 6.57 -1.81
N VAL A 366 10.90 5.52 -1.28
CA VAL A 366 12.21 5.00 -1.73
C VAL A 366 12.01 3.98 -2.87
N GLY A 367 12.81 4.09 -3.93
CA GLY A 367 12.78 3.19 -5.07
C GLY A 367 14.16 2.69 -5.52
N LEU A 368 14.24 1.40 -5.86
CA LEU A 368 15.43 0.77 -6.43
C LEU A 368 14.99 -0.27 -7.48
N ARG A 369 15.29 -0.04 -8.76
CA ARG A 369 14.70 -0.85 -9.83
C ARG A 369 15.52 -0.98 -11.12
N ASP A 370 15.23 -2.07 -11.83
CA ASP A 370 15.83 -2.40 -13.13
C ASP A 370 17.38 -2.40 -13.10
N VAL A 371 17.99 -2.80 -11.98
CA VAL A 371 19.46 -2.93 -11.82
C VAL A 371 19.89 -4.37 -11.49
N VAL A 372 21.20 -4.64 -11.62
CA VAL A 372 21.85 -5.90 -11.21
C VAL A 372 22.88 -5.60 -10.13
N VAL A 373 22.83 -6.26 -8.97
CA VAL A 373 23.84 -6.15 -7.90
C VAL A 373 24.72 -7.41 -7.91
N ASP A 374 26.00 -7.25 -8.20
CA ASP A 374 26.97 -8.33 -8.49
C ASP A 374 28.09 -8.38 -7.45
N SER A 375 27.94 -9.29 -6.49
CA SER A 375 28.89 -9.49 -5.38
C SER A 375 29.89 -10.63 -5.61
N ARG A 376 29.84 -11.30 -6.77
CA ARG A 376 30.69 -12.47 -7.09
C ARG A 376 32.19 -12.16 -7.17
N GLY A 377 32.55 -10.87 -7.22
CA GLY A 377 33.93 -10.38 -7.19
C GLY A 377 34.45 -9.97 -5.80
N TYR A 378 33.60 -9.95 -4.77
CA TYR A 378 33.98 -9.65 -3.39
C TYR A 378 34.92 -10.73 -2.83
N ALA A 379 35.93 -10.31 -2.05
CA ALA A 379 36.97 -11.21 -1.53
C ALA A 379 37.31 -10.96 -0.04
N GLY A 380 36.46 -10.24 0.69
CA GLY A 380 36.58 -10.04 2.14
C GLY A 380 35.93 -11.17 2.95
N GLU A 381 36.23 -11.19 4.24
CA GLU A 381 35.79 -12.23 5.20
C GLU A 381 34.93 -11.60 6.32
N VAL A 382 33.83 -10.93 5.94
CA VAL A 382 32.83 -10.35 6.88
C VAL A 382 31.95 -11.41 7.54
N GLU A 383 31.21 -11.06 8.60
CA GLU A 383 30.17 -11.91 9.20
C GLU A 383 29.09 -12.25 8.15
N GLU A 384 28.60 -11.22 7.46
CA GLU A 384 27.58 -11.29 6.43
C GLU A 384 27.71 -10.08 5.48
N LEU A 385 27.45 -10.29 4.18
CA LEU A 385 27.36 -9.23 3.17
C LEU A 385 25.93 -9.18 2.61
N VAL A 386 25.19 -8.14 2.95
CA VAL A 386 23.84 -7.88 2.47
C VAL A 386 23.89 -6.95 1.25
N LEU A 387 23.37 -7.41 0.10
CA LEU A 387 23.47 -6.67 -1.16
C LEU A 387 22.48 -5.48 -1.23
N VAL A 388 21.27 -5.63 -0.69
CA VAL A 388 20.31 -4.53 -0.49
C VAL A 388 19.67 -4.66 0.88
N GLU A 389 19.84 -3.64 1.71
CA GLU A 389 19.06 -3.44 2.92
C GLU A 389 17.80 -2.65 2.54
N TRP A 390 16.63 -3.11 2.97
CA TRP A 390 15.32 -2.59 2.55
C TRP A 390 14.29 -2.50 3.69
N THR A 391 14.73 -2.09 4.87
CA THR A 391 13.84 -1.78 6.01
C THR A 391 13.15 -0.43 5.76
N VAL A 392 12.08 -0.48 4.96
CA VAL A 392 11.28 0.67 4.49
C VAL A 392 9.82 0.26 4.32
N SER A 393 8.88 1.21 4.25
CA SER A 393 7.45 0.94 4.44
C SER A 393 6.59 1.25 3.19
N GLN A 394 5.35 1.74 3.36
CA GLN A 394 4.38 1.93 2.28
C GLN A 394 4.89 2.88 1.17
N GLY A 395 4.34 2.74 -0.04
CA GLY A 395 4.69 3.60 -1.17
C GLY A 395 6.16 3.51 -1.61
N THR A 396 6.82 2.37 -1.41
CA THR A 396 8.19 2.10 -1.88
C THR A 396 8.19 1.14 -3.08
N GLN A 397 9.30 1.04 -3.83
CA GLN A 397 9.39 0.21 -5.03
C GLN A 397 10.75 -0.49 -5.14
N LEU A 398 10.82 -1.79 -4.81
CA LEU A 398 11.95 -2.65 -5.13
C LEU A 398 11.57 -3.66 -6.21
N ALA A 399 11.80 -3.25 -7.46
CA ALA A 399 11.20 -3.86 -8.64
C ALA A 399 12.21 -4.32 -9.68
N GLY A 400 12.11 -5.57 -10.12
CA GLY A 400 12.86 -6.04 -11.30
C GLY A 400 14.37 -6.19 -11.11
N VAL A 401 14.86 -6.17 -9.86
CA VAL A 401 16.29 -6.22 -9.50
C VAL A 401 16.81 -7.67 -9.51
N ARG A 402 18.07 -7.83 -9.94
CA ARG A 402 18.77 -9.13 -9.95
C ARG A 402 20.00 -9.12 -9.04
N PHE A 403 20.08 -10.13 -8.18
CA PHE A 403 21.16 -10.35 -7.22
C PHE A 403 22.05 -11.48 -7.73
N GLU A 404 23.33 -11.18 -7.97
CA GLU A 404 24.35 -12.13 -8.43
C GLU A 404 25.36 -12.36 -7.30
N MET A 405 25.39 -13.58 -6.77
CA MET A 405 26.14 -13.96 -5.57
C MET A 405 26.97 -15.24 -5.79
N PRO A 406 28.07 -15.46 -5.05
CA PRO A 406 28.71 -16.77 -4.99
C PRO A 406 27.74 -17.80 -4.39
N LYS A 407 27.89 -19.09 -4.70
CA LYS A 407 27.00 -20.13 -4.14
C LYS A 407 27.33 -20.43 -2.69
N GLY A 408 26.36 -20.27 -1.78
CA GLY A 408 26.59 -20.35 -0.35
C GLY A 408 27.48 -19.20 0.15
N GLY A 409 28.35 -19.51 1.11
CA GLY A 409 29.20 -18.49 1.73
C GLY A 409 28.44 -17.69 2.78
N ARG A 410 28.59 -16.35 2.74
CA ARG A 410 28.05 -15.40 3.74
C ARG A 410 27.31 -14.22 3.07
N HIS A 411 26.79 -14.43 1.86
CA HIS A 411 26.12 -13.40 1.08
C HIS A 411 24.60 -13.53 1.20
N VAL A 412 23.93 -12.42 1.46
CA VAL A 412 22.47 -12.29 1.53
C VAL A 412 22.03 -11.32 0.44
N GLY A 413 21.04 -11.71 -0.36
CA GLY A 413 20.53 -10.85 -1.44
C GLY A 413 19.89 -9.58 -0.90
N MET A 414 18.97 -9.72 0.06
CA MET A 414 18.42 -8.59 0.80
C MET A 414 18.04 -8.91 2.25
N SER A 415 17.97 -7.88 3.09
CA SER A 415 17.49 -7.95 4.47
C SER A 415 16.62 -6.74 4.82
N THR A 416 15.65 -6.91 5.72
CA THR A 416 14.71 -5.85 6.16
C THR A 416 14.70 -5.72 7.69
N LYS A 417 15.88 -5.86 8.30
CA LYS A 417 16.06 -6.14 9.75
C LYS A 417 16.88 -5.07 10.49
N LEU A 418 16.92 -3.83 10.00
CA LEU A 418 17.50 -2.69 10.73
C LEU A 418 16.51 -2.00 11.68
N ASP A 419 15.23 -2.35 11.62
CA ASP A 419 14.11 -1.67 12.30
C ASP A 419 12.78 -2.38 12.04
N TYR A 420 11.72 -1.94 12.73
CA TYR A 420 10.34 -2.32 12.48
C TYR A 420 9.73 -1.53 11.30
N ASN A 421 9.05 -2.22 10.38
CA ASN A 421 8.62 -1.66 9.09
C ASN A 421 7.27 -2.22 8.59
N SER A 422 6.61 -1.49 7.70
CA SER A 422 5.26 -1.74 7.18
C SER A 422 5.23 -1.68 5.64
N ASN A 423 5.89 -2.61 4.96
CA ASN A 423 5.93 -2.62 3.50
C ASN A 423 4.62 -3.12 2.86
N ILE A 424 4.51 -3.05 1.53
CA ILE A 424 3.37 -3.54 0.74
C ILE A 424 3.82 -4.65 -0.24
N ILE A 425 4.89 -4.44 -0.99
CA ILE A 425 5.24 -5.32 -2.13
C ILE A 425 6.72 -5.30 -2.53
N LEU A 426 7.27 -6.50 -2.73
CA LEU A 426 8.54 -6.76 -3.41
C LEU A 426 8.26 -7.56 -4.70
N ASN A 427 8.65 -7.06 -5.88
CA ASN A 427 8.22 -7.63 -7.16
C ASN A 427 9.34 -7.88 -8.20
N ASP A 428 9.13 -8.91 -9.02
CA ASP A 428 9.92 -9.20 -10.23
C ASP A 428 11.43 -9.45 -9.97
N LEU A 429 11.78 -9.90 -8.75
CA LEU A 429 13.16 -10.08 -8.28
C LEU A 429 13.77 -11.42 -8.70
N SER A 430 15.10 -11.46 -8.85
CA SER A 430 15.82 -12.72 -9.11
C SER A 430 17.13 -12.85 -8.33
N PHE A 431 17.30 -13.97 -7.62
CA PHE A 431 18.44 -14.26 -6.76
C PHE A 431 19.23 -15.45 -7.31
N ASN A 432 20.51 -15.23 -7.64
CA ASN A 432 21.40 -16.23 -8.23
C ASN A 432 22.58 -16.51 -7.28
N GLY A 433 22.55 -17.66 -6.58
CA GLY A 433 23.49 -18.00 -5.52
C GLY A 433 23.10 -17.40 -4.16
N GLY A 434 24.09 -17.13 -3.31
CA GLY A 434 23.92 -16.64 -1.95
C GLY A 434 23.84 -17.76 -0.90
N ALA A 435 23.98 -17.38 0.36
CA ALA A 435 23.55 -18.18 1.50
C ALA A 435 22.03 -18.08 1.66
N VAL A 436 21.51 -16.85 1.63
CA VAL A 436 20.08 -16.52 1.68
C VAL A 436 19.75 -15.57 0.52
N GLY A 437 18.58 -15.72 -0.12
CA GLY A 437 18.07 -14.74 -1.08
C GLY A 437 17.50 -13.50 -0.37
N MET A 438 16.51 -13.68 0.49
CA MET A 438 15.83 -12.64 1.27
C MET A 438 15.80 -13.02 2.75
N ASP A 439 16.13 -12.12 3.67
CA ASP A 439 15.99 -12.30 5.11
C ASP A 439 15.02 -11.25 5.66
N LEU A 440 13.73 -11.61 5.71
CA LEU A 440 12.62 -10.69 5.92
C LEU A 440 12.16 -10.67 7.39
N SER A 441 11.94 -9.46 7.91
CA SER A 441 11.15 -9.14 9.09
C SER A 441 10.38 -7.83 8.85
N GLY A 442 9.16 -7.72 9.37
CA GLY A 442 8.26 -6.57 9.17
C GLY A 442 6.80 -6.95 9.37
N GLN A 443 5.88 -5.98 9.37
CA GLN A 443 4.46 -6.22 9.63
C GLN A 443 3.82 -7.14 8.57
N GLN A 444 3.85 -6.72 7.30
CA GLN A 444 3.25 -7.45 6.19
C GLN A 444 4.00 -7.28 4.87
N TRP A 445 3.84 -8.26 3.97
CA TRP A 445 4.50 -8.30 2.65
C TRP A 445 3.68 -9.04 1.58
N LEU A 446 3.55 -8.48 0.37
CA LEU A 446 3.46 -9.29 -0.84
C LEU A 446 4.87 -9.52 -1.43
N VAL A 447 5.20 -10.77 -1.74
CA VAL A 447 6.36 -11.11 -2.58
C VAL A 447 5.83 -11.71 -3.89
N LYS A 448 6.03 -11.02 -5.02
CA LYS A 448 5.40 -11.31 -6.31
C LYS A 448 6.40 -11.62 -7.43
N SER A 449 6.25 -12.74 -8.13
CA SER A 449 7.05 -13.11 -9.31
C SER A 449 8.57 -13.15 -9.03
N VAL A 450 8.95 -13.77 -7.90
CA VAL A 450 10.34 -13.84 -7.45
C VAL A 450 10.97 -15.20 -7.75
N THR A 451 12.20 -15.19 -8.29
CA THR A 451 12.95 -16.41 -8.63
C THR A 451 14.20 -16.59 -7.77
N PHE A 452 14.37 -17.77 -7.15
CA PHE A 452 15.56 -18.17 -6.40
C PHE A 452 16.29 -19.31 -7.10
N ASN A 453 17.55 -19.10 -7.48
CA ASN A 453 18.37 -20.04 -8.25
C ASN A 453 19.64 -20.45 -7.49
N GLY A 454 19.61 -21.63 -6.86
CA GLY A 454 20.79 -22.20 -6.21
C GLY A 454 21.23 -21.49 -4.92
N CYS A 455 20.32 -20.80 -4.24
CA CYS A 455 20.50 -20.26 -2.89
C CYS A 455 20.55 -21.39 -1.84
N GLY A 456 21.11 -21.13 -0.66
CA GLY A 456 20.98 -22.04 0.48
C GLY A 456 19.54 -22.06 0.99
N ILE A 457 19.06 -20.89 1.42
CA ILE A 457 17.65 -20.58 1.66
C ILE A 457 17.19 -19.56 0.61
N GLY A 458 15.98 -19.67 0.09
CA GLY A 458 15.37 -18.66 -0.79
C GLY A 458 15.00 -17.42 0.01
N ALA A 459 13.92 -17.47 0.78
CA ALA A 459 13.57 -16.47 1.77
C ALA A 459 13.52 -17.06 3.19
N ILE A 460 14.06 -16.35 4.17
CA ILE A 460 13.70 -16.47 5.59
C ILE A 460 12.54 -15.49 5.81
N VAL A 461 11.49 -15.92 6.51
CA VAL A 461 10.22 -15.18 6.61
C VAL A 461 9.77 -15.04 8.06
N ASP A 462 10.02 -13.86 8.63
CA ASP A 462 9.37 -13.35 9.83
C ASP A 462 8.38 -12.24 9.44
N CYS A 463 7.14 -12.33 9.92
CA CYS A 463 6.07 -11.34 9.70
C CYS A 463 4.78 -11.72 10.44
N TYR A 464 3.84 -10.76 10.48
CA TYR A 464 2.46 -11.01 10.87
C TYR A 464 1.61 -11.49 9.69
N ASP A 465 1.79 -10.94 8.49
CA ASP A 465 1.08 -11.44 7.30
C ASP A 465 1.92 -11.37 6.03
N CYS A 466 2.29 -12.53 5.48
CA CYS A 466 3.03 -12.60 4.23
C CYS A 466 2.28 -13.40 3.16
N VAL A 467 2.15 -12.81 1.97
CA VAL A 467 1.66 -13.48 0.76
C VAL A 467 2.79 -13.64 -0.25
N PHE A 468 3.00 -14.85 -0.73
CA PHE A 468 4.03 -15.22 -1.70
C PHE A 468 3.35 -15.75 -2.98
N LEU A 469 3.47 -15.00 -4.08
CA LEU A 469 2.74 -15.20 -5.33
C LEU A 469 3.72 -15.40 -6.49
N ASP A 470 3.55 -16.45 -7.30
CA ASP A 470 4.43 -16.78 -8.44
C ASP A 470 5.91 -16.90 -8.05
N ILE A 471 6.18 -17.63 -6.96
CA ILE A 471 7.54 -17.91 -6.49
C ILE A 471 8.13 -19.10 -7.25
N ASN A 472 9.37 -18.96 -7.72
CA ASN A 472 10.04 -19.96 -8.55
C ASN A 472 11.39 -20.36 -7.92
N CYS A 473 11.49 -21.57 -7.36
CA CYS A 473 12.70 -22.04 -6.65
C CYS A 473 13.42 -23.19 -7.38
N ILE A 474 14.63 -22.94 -7.87
CA ILE A 474 15.37 -23.89 -8.71
C ILE A 474 16.71 -24.25 -8.04
N GLY A 475 16.83 -25.50 -7.59
CA GLY A 475 18.05 -26.03 -6.97
C GLY A 475 18.37 -25.44 -5.59
N VAL A 476 17.34 -25.02 -4.84
CA VAL A 476 17.45 -24.34 -3.53
C VAL A 476 17.36 -25.36 -2.38
N GLY A 477 18.02 -25.11 -1.25
CA GLY A 477 17.93 -25.98 -0.06
C GLY A 477 16.54 -25.95 0.59
N ILE A 478 16.14 -24.77 1.08
CA ILE A 478 14.78 -24.46 1.56
C ILE A 478 14.29 -23.24 0.78
N CYS A 479 13.15 -23.32 0.09
CA CYS A 479 12.65 -22.20 -0.72
C CYS A 479 12.14 -21.05 0.17
N LEU A 480 11.22 -21.34 1.09
CA LEU A 480 10.68 -20.39 2.07
C LEU A 480 10.82 -21.01 3.46
N ASP A 481 11.55 -20.34 4.36
CA ASP A 481 11.66 -20.71 5.78
C ASP A 481 10.80 -19.77 6.64
N GLY A 482 9.50 -20.07 6.67
CA GLY A 482 8.50 -19.45 7.54
C GLY A 482 8.48 -20.06 8.95
N SER A 483 9.63 -20.50 9.47
CA SER A 483 9.75 -20.98 10.85
C SER A 483 9.75 -19.85 11.89
N GLN A 484 9.93 -18.60 11.47
CA GLN A 484 9.82 -17.42 12.33
C GLN A 484 8.45 -16.71 12.22
N THR A 485 7.72 -16.88 11.12
CA THR A 485 6.39 -16.26 10.89
C THR A 485 5.46 -16.47 12.09
N SER A 486 4.94 -15.38 12.63
CA SER A 486 4.19 -15.38 13.89
C SER A 486 2.66 -15.27 13.68
N GLY A 487 2.22 -14.61 12.61
CA GLY A 487 0.83 -14.59 12.14
C GLY A 487 0.56 -15.62 11.04
N SER A 488 0.41 -15.19 9.78
CA SER A 488 0.17 -16.08 8.62
C SER A 488 1.19 -16.00 7.49
N LEU A 489 1.44 -17.16 6.88
CA LEU A 489 2.11 -17.31 5.58
C LEU A 489 1.14 -17.91 4.56
N THR A 490 0.93 -17.22 3.45
CA THR A 490 0.09 -17.67 2.33
C THR A 490 0.94 -17.78 1.07
N VAL A 491 0.91 -18.92 0.39
CA VAL A 491 1.75 -19.17 -0.81
C VAL A 491 0.88 -19.66 -1.96
N ILE A 492 1.01 -19.03 -3.13
CA ILE A 492 0.07 -19.16 -4.25
C ILE A 492 0.84 -19.33 -5.57
N ASP A 493 0.36 -20.21 -6.45
CA ASP A 493 0.76 -20.30 -7.87
C ASP A 493 2.24 -20.61 -8.14
N SER A 494 2.94 -21.07 -7.11
CA SER A 494 4.39 -21.16 -7.06
C SER A 494 4.92 -22.54 -7.48
N TYR A 495 6.19 -22.57 -7.90
CA TYR A 495 6.86 -23.73 -8.47
C TYR A 495 8.24 -23.98 -7.83
N THR A 496 8.60 -25.26 -7.64
CA THR A 496 9.97 -25.65 -7.29
C THR A 496 10.49 -26.83 -8.12
N ALA A 497 11.79 -26.83 -8.37
CA ALA A 497 12.48 -27.81 -9.20
C ALA A 497 13.89 -28.13 -8.67
N ASN A 498 14.20 -29.42 -8.48
CA ASN A 498 15.48 -29.92 -7.97
C ASN A 498 15.88 -29.34 -6.59
N SER A 499 14.90 -28.87 -5.82
CA SER A 499 15.09 -28.23 -4.51
C SER A 499 14.81 -29.22 -3.37
N GLY A 500 15.18 -28.87 -2.13
CA GLY A 500 14.92 -29.70 -0.96
C GLY A 500 13.49 -29.53 -0.42
N THR A 501 13.30 -28.54 0.44
CA THR A 501 11.99 -28.15 0.99
C THR A 501 11.42 -26.94 0.24
N PHE A 502 10.13 -26.92 -0.05
CA PHE A 502 9.44 -25.71 -0.51
C PHE A 502 9.10 -24.80 0.67
N VAL A 503 8.16 -25.15 1.56
CA VAL A 503 7.92 -24.40 2.81
C VAL A 503 8.43 -25.15 4.04
N SER A 504 9.30 -24.51 4.81
CA SER A 504 9.64 -24.85 6.19
C SER A 504 8.82 -23.98 7.15
N SER A 505 8.35 -24.60 8.24
CA SER A 505 7.53 -24.00 9.30
C SER A 505 7.72 -24.81 10.59
N TYR A 506 7.28 -24.30 11.74
CA TYR A 506 7.21 -25.09 12.98
C TYR A 506 5.84 -25.73 13.18
N ALA A 507 5.79 -26.82 13.96
CA ALA A 507 4.56 -27.54 14.27
C ALA A 507 3.77 -26.86 15.41
N SER A 508 3.10 -25.72 15.14
CA SER A 508 2.21 -25.13 16.16
C SER A 508 0.89 -25.91 16.34
N VAL A 509 0.40 -25.85 17.57
CA VAL A 509 -0.88 -26.39 18.04
C VAL A 509 -1.88 -25.30 18.46
N ASP A 510 -1.50 -24.02 18.34
CA ASP A 510 -2.31 -22.84 18.61
C ASP A 510 -2.58 -22.02 17.32
N GLY A 511 -3.05 -20.78 17.44
CA GLY A 511 -3.35 -19.89 16.31
C GLY A 511 -2.13 -19.19 15.69
N ASN A 512 -0.93 -19.39 16.22
CA ASN A 512 0.30 -18.83 15.63
C ASN A 512 0.70 -19.62 14.37
N ASN A 513 1.40 -18.94 13.45
CA ASN A 513 1.91 -19.54 12.21
C ASN A 513 0.82 -20.32 11.44
N GLN A 514 -0.19 -19.58 10.97
CA GLN A 514 -1.21 -20.11 10.06
C GLN A 514 -0.59 -20.27 8.66
N LEU A 515 -0.88 -21.36 7.95
CA LEU A 515 -0.23 -21.68 6.68
C LEU A 515 -1.23 -22.11 5.61
N VAL A 516 -1.26 -21.37 4.50
CA VAL A 516 -2.11 -21.63 3.32
C VAL A 516 -1.23 -21.82 2.08
N LEU A 517 -1.43 -22.92 1.34
CA LEU A 517 -0.75 -23.20 0.06
C LEU A 517 -1.80 -23.45 -1.02
N GLU A 518 -1.72 -22.80 -2.19
CA GLU A 518 -2.64 -23.06 -3.31
C GLU A 518 -1.94 -23.16 -4.68
N ASN A 519 -2.33 -24.18 -5.48
CA ASN A 519 -1.82 -24.42 -6.85
C ASN A 519 -0.28 -24.52 -6.90
N ILE A 520 0.31 -25.18 -5.91
CA ILE A 520 1.76 -25.35 -5.79
C ILE A 520 2.24 -26.54 -6.61
N GLN A 521 3.26 -26.32 -7.43
CA GLN A 521 3.92 -27.36 -8.21
C GLN A 521 5.29 -27.68 -7.59
N SER A 522 5.52 -28.92 -7.20
CA SER A 522 6.69 -29.34 -6.40
C SER A 522 7.14 -30.74 -6.76
N ASP A 523 8.45 -30.93 -6.93
CA ASP A 523 9.12 -32.22 -7.13
C ASP A 523 9.74 -32.79 -5.85
N GLY A 524 9.69 -32.06 -4.73
CA GLY A 524 10.31 -32.39 -3.45
C GLY A 524 9.34 -32.39 -2.25
N ASP A 525 9.86 -32.00 -1.09
CA ASP A 525 9.09 -31.90 0.15
C ASP A 525 8.42 -30.51 0.23
N THR A 526 7.11 -30.48 0.09
CA THR A 526 6.36 -29.24 -0.16
C THR A 526 6.07 -28.46 1.13
N VAL A 527 5.81 -29.17 2.23
CA VAL A 527 5.71 -28.59 3.57
C VAL A 527 6.44 -29.49 4.56
N THR A 528 7.38 -28.92 5.32
CA THR A 528 7.93 -29.54 6.52
C THR A 528 7.55 -28.75 7.77
N LEU A 529 7.20 -29.46 8.85
CA LEU A 529 6.82 -28.90 10.14
C LEU A 529 7.80 -29.39 11.19
N SER A 530 8.63 -28.49 11.73
CA SER A 530 9.72 -28.81 12.67
C SER A 530 10.69 -29.90 12.14
N GLY A 531 10.85 -29.98 10.82
CA GLY A 531 11.70 -30.96 10.13
C GLY A 531 11.00 -32.24 9.67
N ASP A 532 9.78 -32.53 10.14
CA ASP A 532 8.97 -33.67 9.67
C ASP A 532 8.17 -33.28 8.41
N VAL A 533 8.09 -34.18 7.42
CA VAL A 533 7.42 -33.92 6.13
C VAL A 533 5.91 -34.06 6.28
N ALA A 534 5.19 -32.94 6.18
CA ALA A 534 3.73 -32.88 6.23
C ALA A 534 3.09 -33.03 4.85
N VAL A 535 3.72 -32.47 3.80
CA VAL A 535 3.25 -32.54 2.40
C VAL A 535 4.43 -32.80 1.47
N ARG A 536 4.24 -33.67 0.47
CA ARG A 536 5.24 -34.02 -0.56
C ARG A 536 4.60 -33.97 -1.94
N GLY A 537 5.26 -33.32 -2.90
CA GLY A 537 4.76 -33.13 -4.26
C GLY A 537 3.65 -32.06 -4.38
N ASN A 538 3.05 -31.98 -5.57
CA ASN A 538 2.08 -30.96 -5.96
C ASN A 538 0.88 -30.82 -5.00
N VAL A 539 0.45 -29.56 -4.78
CA VAL A 539 -0.79 -29.19 -4.09
C VAL A 539 -1.73 -28.51 -5.11
N PRO A 540 -2.62 -29.26 -5.79
CA PRO A 540 -3.39 -28.77 -6.94
C PRO A 540 -4.65 -27.95 -6.57
N PHE A 541 -4.94 -27.83 -5.28
CA PHE A 541 -6.06 -27.08 -4.71
C PHE A 541 -5.50 -26.24 -3.54
N THR A 542 -6.34 -25.77 -2.61
CA THR A 542 -5.88 -25.09 -1.39
C THR A 542 -5.61 -26.11 -0.29
N TRP A 543 -4.42 -26.09 0.30
CA TRP A 543 -4.05 -26.80 1.52
C TRP A 543 -3.98 -25.81 2.67
N ILE A 544 -4.64 -26.12 3.79
CA ILE A 544 -4.83 -25.19 4.91
C ILE A 544 -4.43 -25.84 6.23
N ARG A 545 -3.53 -25.19 6.96
CA ARG A 545 -3.22 -25.46 8.37
C ARG A 545 -3.53 -24.19 9.19
N GLY A 546 -4.38 -24.34 10.20
CA GLY A 546 -4.88 -23.24 11.02
C GLY A 546 -6.40 -23.23 11.21
N GLN A 547 -6.93 -22.12 11.74
CA GLN A 547 -8.35 -21.91 12.04
C GLN A 547 -9.16 -21.68 10.76
N VAL A 548 -10.14 -22.56 10.51
CA VAL A 548 -11.04 -22.49 9.35
C VAL A 548 -12.49 -22.32 9.78
N TYR A 549 -13.11 -21.27 9.25
CA TYR A 549 -14.52 -20.88 9.46
C TYR A 549 -15.38 -21.12 8.21
N THR A 550 -16.69 -21.25 8.41
CA THR A 550 -17.71 -21.36 7.34
C THR A 550 -18.90 -20.45 7.62
N GLN A 551 -19.65 -20.05 6.56
CA GLN A 551 -20.79 -19.12 6.67
C GLN A 551 -21.71 -19.43 7.86
N GLY A 552 -21.91 -18.43 8.73
CA GLY A 552 -22.87 -18.50 9.85
C GLY A 552 -22.48 -19.42 11.01
N ASN A 553 -21.28 -20.03 10.98
CA ASN A 553 -20.78 -20.88 12.05
C ASN A 553 -19.67 -20.16 12.85
N PRO A 554 -19.93 -19.70 14.10
CA PRO A 554 -18.93 -19.01 14.91
C PRO A 554 -17.93 -19.95 15.61
N TYR A 555 -18.00 -21.26 15.38
CA TYR A 555 -17.07 -22.24 15.95
C TYR A 555 -16.03 -22.67 14.91
N PRO A 556 -14.76 -22.24 15.03
CA PRO A 556 -13.72 -22.60 14.08
C PRO A 556 -13.42 -24.10 14.11
N SER A 557 -12.90 -24.60 13.00
CA SER A 557 -12.28 -25.92 12.91
C SER A 557 -10.78 -25.76 12.72
N HIS A 558 -9.97 -26.23 13.67
CA HIS A 558 -8.52 -26.18 13.55
C HIS A 558 -8.03 -27.31 12.64
N GLN A 559 -7.42 -26.95 11.51
CA GLN A 559 -6.94 -27.86 10.48
C GLN A 559 -5.42 -28.03 10.56
N GLN A 560 -4.93 -29.21 10.22
CA GLN A 560 -3.50 -29.53 10.11
C GLN A 560 -3.19 -30.05 8.70
N GLY A 561 -3.71 -29.35 7.68
CA GLY A 561 -3.58 -29.73 6.28
C GLY A 561 -4.87 -30.22 5.61
N ALA A 562 -5.97 -29.49 5.80
CA ALA A 562 -7.20 -29.73 5.06
C ALA A 562 -7.03 -29.35 3.58
N LEU A 563 -7.58 -30.14 2.66
CA LEU A 563 -7.66 -29.80 1.24
C LEU A 563 -9.04 -29.25 0.89
N VAL A 564 -9.06 -28.02 0.39
CA VAL A 564 -10.25 -27.24 0.00
C VAL A 564 -10.15 -26.85 -1.47
N TYR A 565 -11.25 -26.95 -2.20
CA TYR A 565 -11.32 -26.52 -3.59
C TYR A 565 -11.79 -25.06 -3.69
N THR A 566 -10.89 -24.14 -4.04
CA THR A 566 -11.27 -22.78 -4.46
C THR A 566 -11.78 -22.84 -5.91
N PRO A 567 -13.03 -22.43 -6.19
CA PRO A 567 -13.55 -22.33 -7.55
C PRO A 567 -13.08 -21.04 -8.23
N ARG A 568 -11.76 -20.89 -8.42
CA ARG A 568 -11.13 -19.71 -9.03
C ARG A 568 -11.83 -19.31 -10.34
N SER A 569 -12.18 -18.03 -10.48
CA SER A 569 -12.84 -17.56 -11.70
C SER A 569 -11.87 -17.53 -12.88
N SER A 570 -12.27 -18.11 -14.02
CA SER A 570 -11.46 -18.10 -15.24
C SER A 570 -11.28 -16.71 -15.86
N THR A 571 -12.00 -15.70 -15.36
CA THR A 571 -11.79 -14.28 -15.70
C THR A 571 -10.62 -13.64 -14.93
N LEU A 572 -10.07 -14.31 -13.92
CA LEU A 572 -8.94 -13.87 -13.10
C LEU A 572 -7.63 -14.61 -13.42
N THR A 573 -7.69 -15.74 -14.12
CA THR A 573 -6.57 -16.69 -14.24
C THR A 573 -5.98 -16.77 -15.65
N SER A 574 -4.66 -16.66 -15.76
CA SER A 574 -3.91 -17.08 -16.95
C SER A 574 -3.59 -18.57 -16.86
N SER A 575 -4.27 -19.37 -17.68
CA SER A 575 -4.28 -20.85 -17.62
C SER A 575 -4.83 -21.44 -16.30
N ARG A 576 -4.04 -21.47 -15.23
CA ARG A 576 -4.45 -21.94 -13.88
C ARG A 576 -4.07 -20.95 -12.78
N ASN A 577 -2.97 -20.23 -12.97
CA ASN A 577 -2.48 -19.20 -12.06
C ASN A 577 -3.33 -17.94 -12.20
N TYR A 578 -3.47 -17.16 -11.14
CA TYR A 578 -3.95 -15.78 -11.22
C TYR A 578 -3.06 -15.00 -12.19
N PHE A 579 -3.65 -14.07 -12.95
CA PHE A 579 -2.87 -13.19 -13.81
C PHE A 579 -2.07 -12.20 -12.96
N VAL A 580 -0.77 -12.14 -13.23
CA VAL A 580 0.17 -11.11 -12.78
C VAL A 580 0.98 -10.62 -13.98
N MET A 581 1.48 -9.40 -13.92
CA MET A 581 2.35 -8.82 -14.94
C MET A 581 3.53 -8.07 -14.32
N ARG A 582 4.60 -7.86 -15.10
CA ARG A 582 5.68 -6.93 -14.74
C ARG A 582 5.22 -5.48 -14.96
N PRO A 583 5.57 -4.53 -14.09
CA PRO A 583 5.41 -3.10 -14.36
C PRO A 583 5.91 -2.66 -15.75
N PRO A 584 5.09 -1.98 -16.57
CA PRO A 584 5.45 -1.65 -17.94
C PRO A 584 6.35 -0.40 -17.99
N THR A 585 7.59 -0.59 -18.43
CA THR A 585 8.58 0.49 -18.64
C THR A 585 8.52 1.12 -20.04
N TYR A 586 7.61 0.64 -20.89
CA TYR A 586 7.42 1.05 -22.30
C TYR A 586 8.71 1.01 -23.15
N ARG A 587 9.68 0.19 -22.75
CA ARG A 587 11.02 0.04 -23.35
C ARG A 587 11.01 -0.50 -24.78
N GLU A 588 9.89 -1.07 -25.21
CA GLU A 588 9.63 -1.53 -26.57
C GLU A 588 9.35 -0.39 -27.56
N TYR A 589 9.18 0.85 -27.09
CA TYR A 589 8.95 2.03 -27.93
C TYR A 589 10.20 2.95 -27.99
N ASP A 590 10.52 3.38 -29.20
CA ASP A 590 11.50 4.45 -29.49
C ASP A 590 11.08 5.79 -28.86
N SER A 591 12.04 6.65 -28.48
CA SER A 591 11.75 7.92 -27.80
C SER A 591 10.90 8.89 -28.61
N SER A 592 10.89 8.79 -29.96
CA SER A 592 9.96 9.56 -30.81
C SER A 592 8.49 9.12 -30.68
N GLN A 593 8.20 7.99 -30.04
CA GLN A 593 6.86 7.51 -29.70
C GLN A 593 6.44 7.85 -28.26
N VAL A 594 7.32 8.46 -27.47
CA VAL A 594 6.98 9.04 -26.16
C VAL A 594 6.85 10.55 -26.31
N LEU A 595 5.93 11.14 -25.54
CA LEU A 595 5.62 12.57 -25.58
C LEU A 595 5.66 13.15 -24.16
N ASN A 596 6.66 13.98 -23.88
CA ASN A 596 6.66 14.83 -22.68
C ASN A 596 5.51 15.84 -22.77
N ILE A 597 4.58 15.77 -21.82
CA ILE A 597 3.38 16.60 -21.80
C ILE A 597 3.68 18.11 -21.80
N LYS A 598 4.79 18.54 -21.17
CA LYS A 598 5.21 19.96 -21.12
C LYS A 598 5.79 20.47 -22.45
N THR A 599 5.91 19.64 -23.49
CA THR A 599 6.58 19.99 -24.77
C THR A 599 5.63 20.31 -25.93
N VAL A 600 4.30 20.21 -25.75
CA VAL A 600 3.32 20.45 -26.82
C VAL A 600 3.07 21.96 -27.00
N PRO A 601 3.49 22.61 -28.11
CA PRO A 601 3.47 24.07 -28.22
C PRO A 601 2.06 24.69 -28.22
N GLU A 602 1.06 23.93 -28.63
CA GLU A 602 -0.35 24.34 -28.67
C GLU A 602 -1.04 24.25 -27.30
N TYR A 603 -0.52 23.44 -26.38
CA TYR A 603 -1.15 23.06 -25.11
C TYR A 603 -0.12 23.14 -23.99
N LEU A 604 0.07 24.34 -23.44
CA LEU A 604 1.03 24.58 -22.37
C LEU A 604 0.58 23.88 -21.08
N VAL A 605 1.43 23.01 -20.55
CA VAL A 605 1.27 22.33 -19.26
C VAL A 605 2.49 22.65 -18.40
N TYR A 606 2.27 23.08 -17.16
CA TYR A 606 3.30 23.66 -16.30
C TYR A 606 3.79 22.69 -15.21
N GLY A 607 2.88 22.02 -14.49
CA GLY A 607 3.23 21.21 -13.31
C GLY A 607 3.84 22.04 -12.16
N ASP A 608 3.48 23.33 -12.09
CA ASP A 608 4.11 24.34 -11.22
C ASP A 608 3.44 24.51 -9.85
N GLY A 609 2.45 23.69 -9.51
CA GLY A 609 1.72 23.74 -8.24
C GLY A 609 0.68 24.88 -8.12
N TYR A 610 0.49 25.72 -9.14
CA TYR A 610 -0.39 26.89 -9.06
C TYR A 610 -1.26 27.12 -10.31
N THR A 611 -0.73 26.85 -11.49
CA THR A 611 -1.38 27.04 -12.79
C THR A 611 -2.34 25.89 -13.08
N ASP A 612 -3.53 26.22 -13.58
CA ASP A 612 -4.55 25.25 -13.94
C ASP A 612 -4.22 24.61 -15.29
N ASP A 613 -3.77 23.35 -15.26
CA ASP A 613 -3.32 22.58 -16.42
C ASP A 613 -4.47 21.80 -17.10
N THR A 614 -5.71 21.88 -16.57
CA THR A 614 -6.86 21.01 -16.93
C THR A 614 -7.15 20.92 -18.44
N ASP A 615 -7.30 22.07 -19.11
CA ASP A 615 -7.69 22.12 -20.52
C ASP A 615 -6.57 21.56 -21.42
N SER A 616 -5.31 21.89 -21.12
CA SER A 616 -4.14 21.43 -21.85
C SER A 616 -3.92 19.92 -21.70
N ILE A 617 -4.02 19.38 -20.48
CA ILE A 617 -3.89 17.94 -20.24
C ILE A 617 -4.98 17.18 -21.01
N ASN A 618 -6.25 17.55 -20.85
CA ASN A 618 -7.37 16.91 -21.55
C ASN A 618 -7.20 16.95 -23.08
N ALA A 619 -6.74 18.08 -23.64
CA ALA A 619 -6.49 18.21 -25.08
C ALA A 619 -5.35 17.29 -25.57
N ILE A 620 -4.24 17.20 -24.84
CA ILE A 620 -3.11 16.32 -25.19
C ILE A 620 -3.53 14.85 -25.11
N LEU A 621 -4.21 14.43 -24.04
CA LEU A 621 -4.68 13.05 -23.90
C LEU A 621 -5.64 12.69 -25.04
N THR A 622 -6.58 13.58 -25.39
CA THR A 622 -7.51 13.40 -26.52
C THR A 622 -6.78 13.32 -27.87
N GLN A 623 -5.76 14.16 -28.09
CA GLN A 623 -5.04 14.21 -29.37
C GLN A 623 -4.14 12.99 -29.61
N TYR A 624 -3.54 12.42 -28.56
CA TYR A 624 -2.45 11.45 -28.65
C TYR A 624 -2.76 10.05 -28.09
N ALA A 625 -3.97 9.80 -27.58
CA ALA A 625 -4.45 8.46 -27.23
C ALA A 625 -4.20 7.46 -28.38
N GLY A 626 -3.64 6.30 -28.06
CA GLY A 626 -3.26 5.27 -29.04
C GLY A 626 -2.02 5.59 -29.90
N CYS A 627 -1.54 6.84 -29.95
CA CYS A 627 -0.39 7.26 -30.74
C CYS A 627 0.91 7.44 -29.96
N LYS A 628 0.82 7.75 -28.66
CA LYS A 628 1.98 8.06 -27.79
C LYS A 628 1.84 7.42 -26.42
N VAL A 629 2.98 7.15 -25.81
CA VAL A 629 3.09 7.13 -24.35
C VAL A 629 3.24 8.58 -23.89
N ILE A 630 2.42 9.02 -22.95
CA ILE A 630 2.43 10.37 -22.40
C ILE A 630 3.32 10.36 -21.15
N TYR A 631 4.49 10.99 -21.26
CA TYR A 631 5.39 11.18 -20.14
C TYR A 631 5.01 12.47 -19.41
N ILE A 632 4.71 12.34 -18.12
CA ILE A 632 4.39 13.45 -17.21
C ILE A 632 5.58 13.57 -16.24
N PRO A 633 6.58 14.43 -16.51
CA PRO A 633 7.72 14.59 -15.62
C PRO A 633 7.30 15.15 -14.24
N ALA A 634 8.20 15.12 -13.27
CA ALA A 634 7.94 15.58 -11.91
C ALA A 634 7.35 17.01 -11.87
N GLY A 635 6.42 17.22 -10.94
CA GLY A 635 5.66 18.46 -10.80
C GLY A 635 4.28 18.23 -10.20
N THR A 636 3.64 19.32 -9.79
CA THR A 636 2.27 19.29 -9.30
C THR A 636 1.35 20.00 -10.28
N TYR A 637 0.57 19.20 -10.99
CA TYR A 637 -0.34 19.61 -12.05
C TYR A 637 -1.70 19.89 -11.42
N VAL A 638 -2.03 21.17 -11.24
CA VAL A 638 -3.27 21.59 -10.59
C VAL A 638 -4.42 21.52 -11.60
N VAL A 639 -5.54 20.91 -11.20
CA VAL A 639 -6.69 20.71 -12.09
C VAL A 639 -8.00 21.15 -11.43
N SER A 640 -8.80 21.98 -12.12
CA SER A 640 -10.09 22.49 -11.61
C SER A 640 -11.32 21.75 -12.11
N ASN A 641 -11.13 20.79 -13.01
CA ASN A 641 -12.19 19.90 -13.52
C ASN A 641 -11.60 18.52 -13.87
N THR A 642 -12.45 17.56 -14.23
CA THR A 642 -12.04 16.19 -14.53
C THR A 642 -10.98 16.12 -15.65
N ILE A 643 -9.90 15.39 -15.40
CA ILE A 643 -9.01 14.83 -16.43
C ILE A 643 -9.63 13.53 -16.94
N PHE A 644 -10.10 13.54 -18.18
CA PHE A 644 -10.56 12.36 -18.87
C PHE A 644 -9.38 11.65 -19.55
N VAL A 645 -9.21 10.36 -19.29
CA VAL A 645 -8.18 9.51 -19.90
C VAL A 645 -8.86 8.60 -20.93
N PRO A 646 -8.75 8.86 -22.25
CA PRO A 646 -9.44 8.08 -23.28
C PRO A 646 -8.84 6.68 -23.46
N GLY A 647 -9.62 5.75 -24.02
CA GLY A 647 -9.11 4.45 -24.46
C GLY A 647 -7.97 4.56 -25.48
N GLY A 648 -6.97 3.70 -25.34
CA GLY A 648 -5.70 3.72 -26.06
C GLY A 648 -4.57 4.49 -25.34
N THR A 649 -4.84 5.17 -24.22
CA THR A 649 -3.86 6.01 -23.53
C THR A 649 -2.87 5.20 -22.69
N ARG A 650 -1.61 5.67 -22.64
CA ARG A 650 -0.56 5.20 -21.73
C ARG A 650 0.10 6.40 -21.09
N ILE A 651 0.14 6.44 -19.76
CA ILE A 651 0.77 7.49 -18.95
C ILE A 651 1.95 6.89 -18.20
N TYR A 652 3.03 7.67 -18.10
CA TYR A 652 4.22 7.36 -17.32
C TYR A 652 4.66 8.60 -16.54
N GLY A 653 4.73 8.52 -15.22
CA GLY A 653 5.20 9.59 -14.34
C GLY A 653 6.67 9.45 -13.92
N ASP A 654 7.18 10.44 -13.20
CA ASP A 654 8.33 10.25 -12.31
C ASP A 654 7.78 9.79 -10.95
N ALA A 655 8.19 8.58 -10.52
CA ALA A 655 7.64 7.94 -9.33
C ALA A 655 7.69 8.84 -8.10
N TYR A 656 6.55 8.93 -7.41
CA TYR A 656 6.28 9.79 -6.23
C TYR A 656 6.35 11.31 -6.49
N ALA A 657 6.79 11.76 -7.66
CA ALA A 657 7.09 13.15 -7.99
C ALA A 657 6.12 13.78 -9.01
N SER A 658 5.43 12.98 -9.82
CA SER A 658 4.41 13.45 -10.78
C SER A 658 3.01 13.41 -10.16
N VAL A 659 2.52 14.57 -9.71
CA VAL A 659 1.29 14.70 -8.90
C VAL A 659 0.18 15.41 -9.69
N ILE A 660 -0.98 14.77 -9.88
CA ILE A 660 -2.21 15.48 -10.29
C ILE A 660 -2.96 15.90 -9.01
N SER A 661 -3.34 17.19 -8.89
CA SER A 661 -3.93 17.72 -7.66
C SER A 661 -5.19 18.56 -7.92
N ALA A 662 -6.33 18.13 -7.36
CA ALA A 662 -7.63 18.75 -7.59
C ALA A 662 -7.78 20.12 -6.90
N LYS A 663 -8.54 21.03 -7.52
CA LYS A 663 -8.78 22.38 -6.99
C LYS A 663 -10.21 22.87 -7.27
N GLY A 664 -10.74 23.72 -6.40
CA GLY A 664 -11.87 24.58 -6.69
C GLY A 664 -13.26 23.94 -6.66
N ALA A 665 -14.26 24.77 -6.96
CA ALA A 665 -15.66 24.51 -6.63
C ALA A 665 -16.27 23.25 -7.29
N THR A 666 -15.72 22.77 -8.40
CA THR A 666 -16.15 21.53 -9.08
C THR A 666 -16.20 20.33 -8.13
N PHE A 667 -15.22 20.24 -7.24
CA PHE A 667 -15.05 19.11 -6.31
C PHE A 667 -15.53 19.44 -4.89
N SER A 668 -16.33 20.49 -4.71
CA SER A 668 -16.71 21.00 -3.37
C SER A 668 -17.97 20.38 -2.76
N ASN A 669 -18.75 19.59 -3.51
CA ASN A 669 -20.06 19.09 -3.07
C ASN A 669 -20.03 17.58 -2.74
N PRO A 670 -20.07 17.18 -1.46
CA PRO A 670 -20.02 15.76 -1.08
C PRO A 670 -21.26 14.96 -1.50
N ASN A 671 -22.37 15.64 -1.81
CA ASN A 671 -23.61 15.02 -2.30
C ASN A 671 -23.68 14.90 -3.84
N ILE A 672 -22.70 15.46 -4.56
CA ILE A 672 -22.54 15.30 -6.02
C ILE A 672 -21.04 15.12 -6.30
N PRO A 673 -20.45 13.95 -5.95
CA PRO A 673 -19.03 13.72 -6.09
C PRO A 673 -18.60 13.62 -7.57
N ILE A 674 -17.49 14.28 -7.91
CA ILE A 674 -16.95 14.34 -9.27
C ILE A 674 -15.55 13.70 -9.29
N PRO A 675 -15.21 12.85 -10.27
CA PRO A 675 -13.87 12.32 -10.43
C PRO A 675 -12.87 13.41 -10.82
N MET A 676 -11.74 13.53 -10.13
CA MET A 676 -10.59 14.31 -10.60
C MET A 676 -9.98 13.64 -11.84
N VAL A 677 -9.78 12.32 -11.80
CA VAL A 677 -9.34 11.53 -12.96
C VAL A 677 -10.41 10.49 -13.29
N GLN A 678 -10.86 10.48 -14.55
CA GLN A 678 -11.82 9.51 -15.07
C GLN A 678 -11.15 8.68 -16.17
N VAL A 679 -10.98 7.38 -15.92
CA VAL A 679 -10.33 6.44 -16.84
C VAL A 679 -11.37 5.73 -17.70
N GLY A 680 -11.49 6.20 -18.94
CA GLY A 680 -12.49 5.80 -19.92
C GLY A 680 -13.93 6.19 -19.59
N ALA A 681 -14.82 5.99 -20.56
CA ALA A 681 -16.26 6.13 -20.37
C ALA A 681 -16.89 4.82 -19.82
N PRO A 682 -18.05 4.89 -19.12
CA PRO A 682 -18.77 3.70 -18.67
C PRO A 682 -19.08 2.72 -19.81
N GLY A 683 -18.50 1.51 -19.73
CA GLY A 683 -18.67 0.45 -20.73
C GLY A 683 -17.69 0.50 -21.91
N GLU A 684 -16.74 1.44 -21.93
CA GLU A 684 -15.63 1.45 -22.90
C GLU A 684 -14.68 0.26 -22.67
N VAL A 685 -14.02 -0.19 -23.75
CA VAL A 685 -13.06 -1.29 -23.74
C VAL A 685 -11.83 -0.89 -24.56
N GLY A 686 -10.64 -1.21 -24.06
CA GLY A 686 -9.36 -0.92 -24.70
C GLY A 686 -8.23 -0.80 -23.68
N VAL A 687 -7.19 -0.04 -24.02
CA VAL A 687 -6.03 0.18 -23.13
C VAL A 687 -6.17 1.48 -22.34
N ALA A 688 -5.90 1.45 -21.04
CA ALA A 688 -5.58 2.65 -20.25
C ALA A 688 -4.60 2.29 -19.12
N GLN A 689 -3.31 2.53 -19.35
CA GLN A 689 -2.24 2.17 -18.42
C GLN A 689 -1.65 3.43 -17.78
N ILE A 690 -1.60 3.49 -16.45
CA ILE A 690 -1.03 4.58 -15.66
C ILE A 690 0.08 4.00 -14.78
N VAL A 691 1.26 4.62 -14.83
CA VAL A 691 2.47 4.14 -14.14
C VAL A 691 3.15 5.31 -13.45
N ASP A 692 3.68 5.10 -12.23
CA ASP A 692 4.55 6.04 -11.51
C ASP A 692 3.90 7.42 -11.22
N MET A 693 2.59 7.47 -10.93
CA MET A 693 1.80 8.71 -10.72
C MET A 693 1.26 8.87 -9.28
N MET A 694 1.13 10.11 -8.81
CA MET A 694 0.50 10.46 -7.53
C MET A 694 -0.79 11.28 -7.76
N PHE A 695 -1.82 11.05 -6.94
CA PHE A 695 -3.11 11.75 -7.00
C PHE A 695 -3.43 12.41 -5.66
N SER A 696 -3.82 13.68 -5.68
CA SER A 696 -4.03 14.48 -4.45
C SER A 696 -5.12 15.55 -4.61
N VAL A 697 -5.32 16.34 -3.56
CA VAL A 697 -6.16 17.54 -3.55
C VAL A 697 -5.32 18.73 -3.09
N ALA A 698 -5.46 19.88 -3.75
CA ALA A 698 -4.77 21.12 -3.41
C ALA A 698 -5.57 21.97 -2.40
N GLU A 699 -6.84 21.64 -2.17
CA GLU A 699 -7.79 22.33 -1.29
C GLU A 699 -8.63 21.29 -0.52
N VAL A 700 -9.37 21.72 0.51
CA VAL A 700 -10.36 20.87 1.20
C VAL A 700 -11.58 20.67 0.29
N LEU A 701 -11.67 19.50 -0.37
CA LEU A 701 -12.61 19.22 -1.47
C LEU A 701 -13.49 17.99 -1.17
N PRO A 702 -14.51 18.12 -0.32
CA PRO A 702 -15.33 16.98 0.14
C PRO A 702 -16.18 16.30 -0.95
N GLY A 703 -16.24 16.83 -2.17
CA GLY A 703 -16.81 16.18 -3.36
C GLY A 703 -15.77 15.60 -4.33
N CYS A 704 -14.47 15.64 -4.02
CA CYS A 704 -13.42 15.08 -4.87
C CYS A 704 -13.35 13.56 -4.72
N LYS A 705 -13.61 12.84 -5.80
CA LYS A 705 -13.24 11.43 -5.97
C LYS A 705 -11.92 11.41 -6.73
N LEU A 706 -10.81 10.96 -6.15
CA LEU A 706 -9.49 11.17 -6.77
C LEU A 706 -9.36 10.42 -8.11
N VAL A 707 -9.68 9.12 -8.14
CA VAL A 707 -9.66 8.30 -9.36
C VAL A 707 -10.94 7.49 -9.52
N GLU A 708 -11.52 7.51 -10.72
CA GLU A 708 -12.59 6.61 -11.14
C GLU A 708 -12.18 5.84 -12.41
N VAL A 709 -12.22 4.51 -12.34
CA VAL A 709 -11.98 3.62 -13.49
C VAL A 709 -13.31 3.08 -14.00
N ASN A 710 -13.62 3.34 -15.26
CA ASN A 710 -14.87 2.95 -15.91
C ASN A 710 -14.70 1.94 -17.04
N MET A 711 -13.56 1.96 -17.74
CA MET A 711 -13.28 1.06 -18.86
C MET A 711 -12.66 -0.26 -18.42
N ALA A 712 -12.68 -1.24 -19.34
CA ALA A 712 -12.07 -2.56 -19.17
C ALA A 712 -11.01 -2.84 -20.24
N GLY A 713 -10.08 -3.74 -19.94
CA GLY A 713 -9.14 -4.26 -20.93
C GLY A 713 -9.80 -5.11 -22.03
N ASP A 714 -9.21 -5.12 -23.23
CA ASP A 714 -9.44 -6.21 -24.21
C ASP A 714 -8.74 -7.50 -23.75
N GLN A 715 -7.57 -7.36 -23.11
CA GLN A 715 -6.79 -8.39 -22.43
C GLN A 715 -6.55 -8.01 -20.95
N PHE A 716 -6.10 -8.97 -20.14
CA PHE A 716 -5.70 -8.71 -18.76
C PHE A 716 -4.50 -7.73 -18.71
N GLY A 717 -4.55 -6.71 -17.86
CA GLY A 717 -3.51 -5.68 -17.75
C GLY A 717 -3.55 -4.55 -18.79
N ASP A 718 -4.48 -4.57 -19.75
CA ASP A 718 -4.67 -3.44 -20.69
C ASP A 718 -5.18 -2.17 -19.98
N VAL A 719 -6.02 -2.32 -18.95
CA VAL A 719 -6.38 -1.24 -18.02
C VAL A 719 -5.67 -1.49 -16.70
N ALA A 720 -4.72 -0.62 -16.36
CA ALA A 720 -3.84 -0.85 -15.21
C ALA A 720 -3.39 0.44 -14.52
N LEU A 721 -3.21 0.35 -13.19
CA LEU A 721 -2.62 1.39 -12.35
C LEU A 721 -1.47 0.75 -11.57
N ILE A 722 -0.23 1.13 -11.89
CA ILE A 722 0.99 0.49 -11.37
C ILE A 722 1.84 1.53 -10.64
N ASN A 723 2.31 1.23 -9.42
CA ASN A 723 3.12 2.15 -8.60
C ASN A 723 2.51 3.57 -8.59
N SER A 724 1.19 3.60 -8.36
CA SER A 724 0.37 4.80 -8.52
C SER A 724 -0.49 4.97 -7.28
N HIS A 725 -0.39 6.14 -6.66
CA HIS A 725 -0.73 6.34 -5.24
C HIS A 725 -1.70 7.50 -5.06
N MET A 726 -2.39 7.52 -3.92
CA MET A 726 -3.26 8.61 -3.51
C MET A 726 -2.80 9.18 -2.16
N ARG A 727 -2.74 10.51 -2.05
CA ARG A 727 -2.39 11.23 -0.83
C ARG A 727 -3.36 12.37 -0.59
N VAL A 728 -4.03 12.37 0.56
CA VAL A 728 -4.93 13.45 0.98
C VAL A 728 -4.41 14.04 2.30
N GLY A 729 -3.83 15.25 2.24
CA GLY A 729 -3.15 15.89 3.37
C GLY A 729 -1.67 15.55 3.48
N GLY A 730 -1.08 15.86 4.64
CA GLY A 730 0.22 15.36 5.09
C GLY A 730 1.44 15.81 4.29
N ALA A 731 1.33 16.80 3.41
CA ALA A 731 2.43 17.21 2.54
C ALA A 731 2.25 18.62 1.95
N ALA A 732 3.37 19.24 1.59
CA ALA A 732 3.40 20.56 1.01
C ALA A 732 2.60 20.66 -0.31
N GLY A 733 1.86 21.77 -0.47
CA GLY A 733 1.10 22.06 -1.69
C GLY A 733 -0.39 21.67 -1.63
N SER A 734 -0.84 21.08 -0.52
CA SER A 734 -2.26 20.92 -0.21
C SER A 734 -2.68 21.87 0.89
N ALA A 735 -3.82 22.54 0.76
CA ALA A 735 -4.39 23.29 1.88
C ALA A 735 -4.83 22.37 3.04
N VAL A 736 -5.09 21.09 2.75
CA VAL A 736 -5.40 20.04 3.76
C VAL A 736 -4.25 19.89 4.78
N GLU A 737 -3.01 20.22 4.39
CA GLU A 737 -1.82 20.26 5.25
C GLU A 737 -2.04 21.08 6.54
N TYR A 738 -2.79 22.20 6.45
CA TYR A 738 -2.94 23.19 7.53
C TYR A 738 -4.40 23.63 7.81
N ASP A 739 -5.33 23.52 6.84
CA ASP A 739 -6.76 23.81 7.06
C ASP A 739 -7.47 22.69 7.87
N CYS A 740 -6.78 21.58 8.15
CA CYS A 740 -7.28 20.41 8.87
C CYS A 740 -6.58 20.17 10.23
N GLU A 741 -6.01 21.21 10.85
CA GLU A 741 -5.39 21.14 12.18
C GLU A 741 -6.41 21.00 13.34
N ASP A 742 -7.60 21.60 13.22
CA ASP A 742 -8.64 21.66 14.26
C ASP A 742 -9.08 20.26 14.77
N ASP A 743 -9.45 20.15 16.06
CA ASP A 743 -9.96 18.93 16.75
C ASP A 743 -11.19 18.26 16.07
N SER A 744 -11.77 18.85 15.02
CA SER A 744 -12.95 18.36 14.32
C SER A 744 -12.57 17.75 12.97
N PRO A 745 -12.85 16.45 12.70
CA PRO A 745 -12.40 15.76 11.50
C PRO A 745 -12.80 16.48 10.20
N CYS A 746 -11.80 16.74 9.38
CA CYS A 746 -11.80 17.67 8.26
C CYS A 746 -12.07 16.94 6.93
N ARG A 747 -13.23 17.21 6.30
CA ARG A 747 -13.67 16.49 5.09
C ARG A 747 -12.89 16.90 3.83
N ALA A 748 -11.70 16.36 3.67
CA ALA A 748 -10.74 16.73 2.63
C ALA A 748 -11.05 16.14 1.25
N ALA A 749 -11.56 14.90 1.16
CA ALA A 749 -11.92 14.22 -0.09
C ALA A 749 -13.12 13.28 0.09
N TRP A 750 -13.92 13.10 -0.96
CA TRP A 750 -15.05 12.16 -0.96
C TRP A 750 -14.57 10.69 -0.89
N GLY A 751 -13.48 10.38 -1.60
CA GLY A 751 -12.84 9.07 -1.57
C GLY A 751 -11.71 8.92 -2.59
N LEU A 752 -10.88 7.91 -2.40
CA LEU A 752 -9.61 7.72 -3.14
C LEU A 752 -9.84 7.06 -4.50
N VAL A 753 -10.43 5.86 -4.53
CA VAL A 753 -10.55 5.03 -5.74
C VAL A 753 -11.96 4.48 -5.92
N HIS A 754 -12.47 4.53 -7.14
CA HIS A 754 -13.73 3.89 -7.54
C HIS A 754 -13.52 3.03 -8.78
N LEU A 755 -13.65 1.71 -8.65
CA LEU A 755 -13.67 0.75 -9.76
C LEU A 755 -15.12 0.43 -10.09
N THR A 756 -15.69 1.09 -11.11
CA THR A 756 -17.14 1.02 -11.37
C THR A 756 -17.54 -0.33 -11.95
N ALA A 757 -18.84 -0.66 -11.92
CA ALA A 757 -19.37 -1.94 -12.40
C ALA A 757 -18.98 -2.36 -13.84
N TRP A 758 -18.56 -1.39 -14.66
CA TRP A 758 -18.10 -1.59 -16.04
C TRP A 758 -16.62 -1.92 -16.17
N SER A 759 -15.82 -1.63 -15.15
CA SER A 759 -14.36 -1.69 -15.19
C SER A 759 -13.81 -3.12 -15.10
N SER A 760 -12.54 -3.28 -15.48
CA SER A 760 -11.74 -4.50 -15.33
C SER A 760 -10.29 -4.04 -15.24
N ALA A 761 -9.76 -3.93 -14.02
CA ALA A 761 -8.51 -3.22 -13.76
C ALA A 761 -7.47 -4.11 -13.06
N TYR A 762 -6.21 -3.98 -13.47
CA TYR A 762 -5.05 -4.53 -12.76
C TYR A 762 -4.36 -3.42 -11.96
N VAL A 763 -4.40 -3.51 -10.63
CA VAL A 763 -3.83 -2.52 -9.72
C VAL A 763 -2.65 -3.16 -9.00
N GLU A 764 -1.44 -2.59 -9.11
CA GLU A 764 -0.23 -3.12 -8.46
C GLU A 764 0.59 -2.01 -7.78
N ASN A 765 1.06 -2.28 -6.56
CA ASN A 765 1.74 -1.32 -5.69
C ASN A 765 0.98 0.01 -5.56
N MET A 766 -0.24 -0.07 -5.01
CA MET A 766 -1.07 1.12 -4.77
C MET A 766 -1.16 1.40 -3.27
N TRP A 767 -0.82 2.63 -2.89
CA TRP A 767 -1.03 3.14 -1.53
C TRP A 767 -2.04 4.27 -1.59
N GLY A 768 -3.15 4.12 -0.87
CA GLY A 768 -4.19 5.13 -0.73
C GLY A 768 -4.21 5.69 0.69
N TRP A 769 -3.41 6.74 0.91
CA TRP A 769 -3.16 7.31 2.23
C TRP A 769 -4.00 8.58 2.45
N THR A 770 -4.78 8.58 3.52
CA THR A 770 -5.36 9.80 4.11
C THR A 770 -4.48 10.19 5.28
N ALA A 771 -3.88 11.37 5.25
CA ALA A 771 -2.80 11.69 6.16
C ALA A 771 -3.23 11.68 7.64
N ASP A 772 -2.52 10.89 8.43
CA ASP A 772 -2.51 10.83 9.88
C ASP A 772 -1.44 11.76 10.49
N HIS A 773 -0.32 11.95 9.78
CA HIS A 773 0.79 12.84 10.15
C HIS A 773 1.30 13.68 8.96
N ASP A 774 2.19 14.64 9.23
CA ASP A 774 2.72 15.62 8.25
C ASP A 774 4.18 15.31 7.87
N LEU A 775 4.40 15.01 6.59
CA LEU A 775 5.70 14.62 6.02
C LEU A 775 6.64 15.80 5.74
N ASP A 776 6.14 17.04 5.65
CA ASP A 776 6.94 18.20 5.21
C ASP A 776 7.08 19.29 6.28
N ARG A 777 6.19 19.35 7.29
CA ARG A 777 6.29 20.26 8.43
C ARG A 777 6.00 19.56 9.77
N VAL A 778 5.01 20.04 10.52
CA VAL A 778 4.67 19.66 11.91
C VAL A 778 3.20 19.98 12.26
N TYR A 779 2.28 19.90 11.29
CA TYR A 779 0.85 20.18 11.51
C TYR A 779 0.05 18.92 11.88
N THR A 780 -0.87 19.03 12.84
CA THR A 780 -1.82 17.96 13.17
C THR A 780 -2.71 17.64 11.96
N GLN A 781 -2.80 16.37 11.56
CA GLN A 781 -3.66 15.96 10.44
C GLN A 781 -4.98 15.34 10.95
N ASN A 782 -5.99 16.16 11.28
CA ASN A 782 -7.35 15.66 11.57
C ASN A 782 -8.12 15.37 10.25
N VAL A 783 -7.50 14.67 9.31
CA VAL A 783 -8.02 14.51 7.94
C VAL A 783 -9.05 13.38 7.87
N ALA A 784 -10.17 13.65 7.20
CA ALA A 784 -11.32 12.75 7.12
C ALA A 784 -11.79 12.55 5.66
N THR A 785 -10.98 11.87 4.85
CA THR A 785 -11.44 11.30 3.58
C THR A 785 -12.57 10.33 3.84
N GLY A 786 -13.62 10.34 3.02
CA GLY A 786 -14.78 9.47 3.25
C GLY A 786 -14.49 7.97 3.10
N ARG A 787 -13.80 7.58 2.02
CA ARG A 787 -13.81 6.22 1.45
C ARG A 787 -12.46 5.89 0.80
N GLY A 788 -11.89 4.73 1.09
CA GLY A 788 -10.67 4.25 0.41
C GLY A 788 -10.97 3.79 -1.02
N LEU A 789 -11.03 2.47 -1.21
CA LEU A 789 -11.28 1.82 -2.50
C LEU A 789 -12.69 1.18 -2.54
N LEU A 790 -13.56 1.72 -3.40
CA LEU A 790 -14.88 1.16 -3.70
C LEU A 790 -14.80 0.32 -4.99
N VAL A 791 -15.07 -0.99 -4.87
CA VAL A 791 -15.24 -1.92 -5.99
C VAL A 791 -16.73 -2.19 -6.21
N GLU A 792 -17.23 -1.80 -7.38
CA GLU A 792 -18.49 -2.32 -7.93
C GLU A 792 -18.24 -3.19 -9.18
N ALA A 793 -16.99 -3.29 -9.63
CA ALA A 793 -16.55 -4.02 -10.82
C ALA A 793 -17.08 -5.46 -10.89
N THR A 794 -17.66 -5.82 -12.04
CA THR A 794 -18.26 -7.15 -12.30
C THR A 794 -17.41 -8.04 -13.21
N LYS A 795 -16.28 -7.52 -13.68
CA LYS A 795 -15.28 -8.20 -14.52
C LYS A 795 -14.01 -8.46 -13.69
N GLY A 796 -13.12 -9.29 -14.22
CA GLY A 796 -11.82 -9.59 -13.61
C GLY A 796 -11.10 -8.33 -13.12
N THR A 797 -10.81 -8.31 -11.83
CA THR A 797 -10.13 -7.20 -11.14
C THR A 797 -9.05 -7.78 -10.24
N TRP A 798 -7.84 -7.21 -10.28
CA TRP A 798 -6.69 -7.70 -9.53
C TRP A 798 -6.14 -6.56 -8.66
N LEU A 799 -6.04 -6.79 -7.36
CA LEU A 799 -5.49 -5.86 -6.36
C LEU A 799 -4.20 -6.47 -5.77
N VAL A 800 -3.06 -6.12 -6.37
CA VAL A 800 -1.78 -6.83 -6.21
C VAL A 800 -0.81 -5.98 -5.38
N GLY A 801 -0.82 -6.18 -4.07
CA GLY A 801 -0.09 -5.32 -3.13
C GLY A 801 -0.75 -3.93 -3.09
N THR A 802 -1.82 -3.83 -2.31
CA THR A 802 -2.57 -2.58 -2.16
C THR A 802 -2.78 -2.25 -0.69
N SER A 803 -2.74 -0.96 -0.37
CA SER A 803 -3.04 -0.40 0.95
C SER A 803 -4.07 0.73 0.80
N MET A 804 -5.01 0.82 1.73
CA MET A 804 -5.97 1.92 1.87
C MET A 804 -6.09 2.24 3.36
N GLU A 805 -5.78 3.46 3.77
CA GLU A 805 -5.61 3.79 5.19
C GLU A 805 -6.32 5.08 5.61
N HIS A 806 -6.75 5.09 6.86
CA HIS A 806 -7.31 6.24 7.58
C HIS A 806 -8.51 6.91 6.88
N ASN A 807 -9.23 6.17 6.04
CA ASN A 807 -10.51 6.62 5.46
C ASN A 807 -11.66 6.40 6.45
N THR A 808 -12.63 7.32 6.47
CA THR A 808 -13.62 7.46 7.56
C THR A 808 -14.65 6.34 7.66
N LEU A 809 -15.14 5.84 6.51
CA LEU A 809 -16.25 4.88 6.45
C LEU A 809 -15.76 3.46 6.20
N TYR A 810 -14.78 3.31 5.31
CA TYR A 810 -14.11 2.05 5.02
C TYR A 810 -12.80 2.25 4.28
N GLN A 811 -11.90 1.28 4.44
CA GLN A 811 -10.70 1.14 3.62
C GLN A 811 -11.03 0.45 2.28
N TYR A 812 -11.70 -0.71 2.31
CA TYR A 812 -12.21 -1.43 1.14
C TYR A 812 -13.72 -1.66 1.21
N ASN A 813 -14.44 -1.47 0.10
CA ASN A 813 -15.86 -1.81 -0.02
C ASN A 813 -16.14 -2.52 -1.34
N PHE A 814 -16.53 -3.78 -1.25
CA PHE A 814 -16.96 -4.62 -2.37
C PHE A 814 -18.50 -4.61 -2.40
N ASN A 815 -19.08 -3.81 -3.29
CA ASN A 815 -20.53 -3.58 -3.37
C ASN A 815 -21.07 -4.05 -4.73
N GLY A 816 -21.69 -5.24 -4.76
CA GLY A 816 -22.11 -5.89 -6.00
C GLY A 816 -20.95 -6.36 -6.89
N ALA A 817 -19.73 -6.41 -6.35
CA ALA A 817 -18.52 -6.78 -7.08
C ALA A 817 -18.53 -8.26 -7.47
N GLU A 818 -17.97 -8.58 -8.65
CA GLU A 818 -17.82 -9.94 -9.13
C GLU A 818 -16.45 -10.19 -9.74
N ASN A 819 -15.82 -11.31 -9.37
CA ASN A 819 -14.52 -11.74 -9.90
C ASN A 819 -13.38 -10.78 -9.51
N VAL A 820 -13.10 -10.70 -8.21
CA VAL A 820 -11.93 -9.96 -7.69
C VAL A 820 -10.89 -10.94 -7.12
N PHE A 821 -9.64 -10.74 -7.50
CA PHE A 821 -8.47 -11.30 -6.82
C PHE A 821 -7.79 -10.18 -6.05
N ALA A 822 -7.41 -10.43 -4.80
CA ALA A 822 -6.57 -9.53 -4.03
C ALA A 822 -5.47 -10.31 -3.30
N ALA A 823 -4.25 -9.79 -3.39
CA ALA A 823 -3.05 -10.34 -2.77
C ALA A 823 -1.99 -9.25 -2.73
N MET A 824 -1.76 -8.51 -1.65
CA MET A 824 -2.47 -8.48 -0.38
C MET A 824 -3.14 -7.11 -0.13
N GLN A 825 -4.00 -7.02 0.89
CA GLN A 825 -4.71 -5.80 1.30
C GLN A 825 -4.26 -5.36 2.70
N GLN A 826 -3.62 -4.20 2.81
CA GLN A 826 -3.28 -3.56 4.09
C GLN A 826 -4.25 -2.42 4.38
N SER A 827 -4.60 -2.20 5.66
CA SER A 827 -5.60 -1.20 6.04
C SER A 827 -5.49 -0.77 7.50
N GLU A 828 -5.65 0.53 7.74
CA GLU A 828 -5.63 1.14 9.08
C GLU A 828 -6.85 2.00 9.39
N THR A 829 -7.27 2.00 10.67
CA THR A 829 -8.28 2.92 11.23
C THR A 829 -7.73 4.36 11.26
N PRO A 830 -8.53 5.43 11.01
CA PRO A 830 -8.06 6.80 11.23
C PRO A 830 -7.81 7.06 12.72
N TYR A 831 -6.67 7.67 13.08
CA TYR A 831 -6.25 7.80 14.49
C TYR A 831 -7.11 8.75 15.35
N TRP A 832 -7.97 9.56 14.73
CA TRP A 832 -8.99 10.33 15.43
C TRP A 832 -10.27 9.52 15.72
N GLN A 833 -10.41 8.30 15.20
CA GLN A 833 -11.46 7.34 15.57
C GLN A 833 -10.97 6.38 16.67
N GLY A 834 -11.90 5.57 17.19
CA GLY A 834 -11.65 4.59 18.25
C GLY A 834 -12.53 4.81 19.49
N VAL A 835 -12.40 3.90 20.45
CA VAL A 835 -13.25 3.80 21.66
C VAL A 835 -13.41 5.13 22.42
N ASP A 836 -12.33 5.90 22.63
CA ASP A 836 -12.34 7.11 23.45
C ASP A 836 -12.49 8.42 22.64
N SER A 837 -12.46 8.36 21.31
CA SER A 837 -12.62 9.50 20.39
C SER A 837 -13.87 10.37 20.60
N GLY A 838 -14.90 9.85 21.28
CA GLY A 838 -16.18 10.53 21.47
C GLY A 838 -17.00 10.74 20.18
N THR A 839 -16.50 10.28 19.03
CA THR A 839 -17.21 10.29 17.74
C THR A 839 -17.73 8.89 17.40
N VAL A 840 -18.59 8.80 16.39
CA VAL A 840 -19.13 7.51 15.89
C VAL A 840 -19.27 7.64 14.38
N ALA A 841 -18.61 6.77 13.62
CA ALA A 841 -18.87 6.63 12.18
C ALA A 841 -20.38 6.45 11.97
N PRO A 842 -21.01 7.09 10.96
CA PRO A 842 -20.39 7.71 9.80
C PRO A 842 -20.05 9.21 9.96
N TYR A 843 -19.95 9.79 11.17
CA TYR A 843 -19.49 11.16 11.34
C TYR A 843 -18.05 11.35 10.78
N PRO A 844 -17.72 12.47 10.09
CA PRO A 844 -18.55 13.63 9.75
C PRO A 844 -19.32 13.53 8.40
N TRP A 845 -19.46 12.35 7.81
CA TRP A 845 -20.10 12.11 6.50
C TRP A 845 -21.61 11.80 6.53
N THR A 846 -22.25 11.92 7.70
CA THR A 846 -23.65 11.54 7.94
C THR A 846 -24.68 12.24 7.02
N ASP A 847 -24.38 13.45 6.51
CA ASP A 847 -25.22 14.20 5.57
C ASP A 847 -24.84 14.01 4.08
N ALA A 848 -23.96 13.06 3.77
CA ALA A 848 -23.45 12.78 2.41
C ALA A 848 -23.12 11.30 2.15
N LEU A 849 -23.83 10.38 2.81
CA LEU A 849 -23.76 8.94 2.54
C LEU A 849 -24.31 8.58 1.16
N GLN A 850 -23.71 7.58 0.53
CA GLN A 850 -24.21 6.90 -0.66
C GLN A 850 -24.84 5.55 -0.28
N ALA A 851 -25.58 4.94 -1.21
CA ALA A 851 -26.30 3.68 -0.96
C ALA A 851 -25.40 2.45 -0.73
N SER A 852 -24.12 2.51 -1.10
CA SER A 852 -23.12 1.46 -0.91
C SER A 852 -22.37 1.56 0.43
N ASP A 853 -22.43 2.72 1.10
CA ASP A 853 -21.68 2.97 2.32
C ASP A 853 -22.24 2.18 3.53
N PRO A 854 -21.43 1.90 4.57
CA PRO A 854 -21.91 1.49 5.88
C PRO A 854 -22.58 2.69 6.59
N ASP A 855 -23.81 2.50 7.08
CA ASP A 855 -24.56 3.54 7.80
C ASP A 855 -24.33 3.53 9.33
N PHE A 856 -23.65 2.50 9.83
CA PHE A 856 -23.39 2.21 11.25
C PHE A 856 -24.62 2.28 12.18
N SER A 857 -25.84 2.15 11.63
CA SER A 857 -27.12 2.34 12.33
C SER A 857 -27.40 1.34 13.47
N HIS A 858 -26.56 0.33 13.61
CA HIS A 858 -26.56 -0.68 14.68
C HIS A 858 -25.68 -0.30 15.88
N CYS A 859 -24.77 0.68 15.73
CA CYS A 859 -23.92 1.19 16.80
C CYS A 859 -24.68 2.22 17.64
N ASP A 860 -24.64 2.08 18.96
CA ASP A 860 -25.23 3.07 19.88
C ASP A 860 -24.27 4.25 20.08
N ALA A 861 -24.80 5.46 20.17
CA ALA A 861 -23.98 6.67 20.35
C ALA A 861 -23.16 6.69 21.66
N SER A 862 -23.50 5.84 22.64
CA SER A 862 -22.72 5.64 23.86
C SER A 862 -21.57 4.62 23.75
N SER A 863 -21.37 4.00 22.58
CA SER A 863 -20.21 3.14 22.32
C SER A 863 -18.95 3.88 21.87
N GLY A 864 -19.03 5.18 21.59
CA GLY A 864 -17.94 5.92 20.95
C GLY A 864 -17.56 5.30 19.61
N GLY A 865 -16.28 5.45 19.22
CA GLY A 865 -15.77 4.83 18.01
C GLY A 865 -15.48 3.34 18.15
N TYR A 866 -15.77 2.70 19.29
CA TYR A 866 -15.54 1.27 19.47
C TYR A 866 -16.37 0.45 18.46
N CYS A 867 -17.68 0.71 18.37
CA CYS A 867 -18.53 0.08 17.36
C CYS A 867 -18.46 0.85 16.03
N GLY A 868 -18.56 2.19 16.09
CA GLY A 868 -18.57 3.06 14.92
C GLY A 868 -17.18 3.56 14.56
N ALA A 869 -16.31 2.67 14.09
CA ALA A 869 -15.07 3.00 13.39
C ALA A 869 -15.11 2.47 11.95
N ALA A 870 -14.20 2.95 11.10
CA ALA A 870 -14.09 2.54 9.71
C ALA A 870 -13.92 1.02 9.56
N LEU A 871 -14.73 0.39 8.70
CA LEU A 871 -14.55 -1.03 8.36
C LEU A 871 -13.33 -1.18 7.47
N PHE A 872 -12.46 -2.15 7.74
CA PHE A 872 -11.36 -2.43 6.81
C PHE A 872 -11.89 -3.06 5.53
N GLU A 873 -12.83 -4.00 5.65
CA GLU A 873 -13.60 -4.52 4.52
C GLU A 873 -15.11 -4.48 4.76
N ARG A 874 -15.83 -3.99 3.76
CA ARG A 874 -17.27 -4.16 3.60
C ARG A 874 -17.54 -5.06 2.40
N ILE A 875 -18.32 -6.12 2.57
CA ILE A 875 -18.69 -7.04 1.48
C ILE A 875 -20.21 -7.14 1.41
N ALA A 876 -20.79 -6.45 0.44
CA ALA A 876 -22.23 -6.37 0.21
C ALA A 876 -22.59 -6.90 -1.19
N GLN A 877 -23.59 -7.78 -1.27
CA GLN A 877 -24.17 -8.32 -2.53
C GLN A 877 -23.16 -8.88 -3.55
N SER A 878 -21.94 -9.23 -3.11
CA SER A 878 -20.79 -9.52 -3.99
C SER A 878 -20.54 -11.02 -4.13
N LYS A 879 -19.82 -11.45 -5.18
CA LYS A 879 -19.49 -12.87 -5.36
C LYS A 879 -18.18 -13.16 -6.08
N SER A 880 -17.63 -14.36 -5.85
CA SER A 880 -16.36 -14.80 -6.43
C SER A 880 -15.23 -13.82 -6.10
N LEU A 881 -15.09 -13.48 -4.82
CA LEU A 881 -13.98 -12.69 -4.30
C LEU A 881 -12.96 -13.64 -3.67
N PHE A 882 -11.69 -13.50 -4.04
CA PHE A 882 -10.59 -14.34 -3.58
C PHE A 882 -9.51 -13.42 -3.00
N LEU A 883 -9.57 -13.23 -1.67
CA LEU A 883 -8.79 -12.23 -0.93
C LEU A 883 -7.76 -12.97 -0.06
N TYR A 884 -6.48 -12.72 -0.30
CA TYR A 884 -5.35 -13.41 0.32
C TYR A 884 -4.44 -12.38 1.00
N GLY A 885 -4.15 -12.53 2.29
CA GLY A 885 -3.43 -11.53 3.08
C GLY A 885 -4.29 -10.28 3.32
N GLY A 886 -4.95 -10.25 4.47
CA GLY A 886 -5.75 -9.11 4.91
C GLY A 886 -5.19 -8.57 6.21
N CYS A 887 -4.55 -7.41 6.19
CA CYS A 887 -3.74 -6.88 7.27
C CYS A 887 -4.43 -5.65 7.86
N LEU A 888 -5.18 -5.83 8.95
CA LEU A 888 -6.24 -4.91 9.37
C LEU A 888 -5.98 -4.34 10.78
N TRP A 889 -5.38 -3.15 10.85
CA TRP A 889 -4.74 -2.65 12.08
C TRP A 889 -5.51 -1.50 12.75
N THR A 890 -5.69 -1.59 14.07
CA THR A 890 -6.13 -0.46 14.92
C THR A 890 -5.08 -0.19 16.00
N PHE A 891 -4.52 1.03 16.03
CA PHE A 891 -3.43 1.40 16.94
C PHE A 891 -3.83 2.36 18.07
N PHE A 892 -4.89 3.16 17.91
CA PHE A 892 -5.23 4.29 18.80
C PHE A 892 -6.68 4.25 19.28
N THR A 893 -6.93 4.81 20.47
CA THR A 893 -8.29 4.95 21.05
C THR A 893 -9.02 6.20 20.52
N GLY A 894 -8.28 7.16 19.97
CA GLY A 894 -8.76 8.40 19.39
C GLY A 894 -7.74 9.53 19.56
N GLY A 895 -8.10 10.73 19.08
CA GLY A 895 -7.36 11.95 19.39
C GLY A 895 -5.94 12.05 18.83
N ASN A 896 -5.66 11.44 17.67
CA ASN A 896 -4.41 11.54 16.88
C ASN A 896 -3.12 11.32 17.70
N GLU A 897 -2.63 10.08 17.70
CA GLU A 897 -1.42 9.60 18.41
C GLU A 897 -1.41 9.72 19.94
N SER A 898 -2.27 10.55 20.54
CA SER A 898 -2.20 10.88 21.97
C SER A 898 -2.49 9.70 22.93
N GLU A 899 -3.28 8.72 22.51
CA GLU A 899 -3.61 7.52 23.31
C GLU A 899 -3.60 6.23 22.45
N LYS A 900 -2.67 5.29 22.78
CA LYS A 900 -2.50 4.00 22.11
C LYS A 900 -3.38 2.89 22.70
N CYS A 901 -3.62 1.84 21.91
CA CYS A 901 -4.47 0.72 22.27
C CYS A 901 -3.80 -0.31 23.19
N ASP A 902 -4.04 -0.23 24.49
CA ASP A 902 -3.71 -1.31 25.45
C ASP A 902 -4.50 -2.61 25.20
N TYR A 903 -5.72 -2.48 24.66
CA TYR A 903 -6.71 -3.54 24.48
C TYR A 903 -7.45 -3.37 23.14
N ASP A 904 -8.45 -4.21 22.85
CA ASP A 904 -9.22 -4.13 21.61
C ASP A 904 -10.01 -2.81 21.54
N CYS A 905 -9.60 -1.91 20.65
CA CYS A 905 -10.14 -0.55 20.51
C CYS A 905 -11.27 -0.43 19.49
N GLN A 906 -11.34 -1.37 18.55
CA GLN A 906 -12.36 -1.45 17.50
C GLN A 906 -13.13 -2.77 17.63
N GLN A 907 -14.44 -2.72 17.40
CA GLN A 907 -15.31 -3.87 17.61
C GLN A 907 -15.36 -4.79 16.39
N GLU A 908 -15.37 -4.25 15.17
CA GLU A 908 -15.66 -4.97 13.92
C GLU A 908 -14.59 -4.67 12.87
N ALA A 909 -14.01 -5.68 12.24
CA ALA A 909 -13.03 -5.50 11.15
C ALA A 909 -13.69 -5.64 9.76
N ILE A 910 -14.32 -6.79 9.50
CA ILE A 910 -14.96 -7.16 8.23
C ILE A 910 -16.46 -7.37 8.44
N ASP A 911 -17.31 -6.79 7.57
CA ASP A 911 -18.77 -6.98 7.57
C ASP A 911 -19.28 -7.59 6.24
N ILE A 912 -19.73 -8.85 6.28
CA ILE A 912 -20.24 -9.59 5.10
C ILE A 912 -21.75 -9.78 5.16
N ASP A 913 -22.49 -9.29 4.16
CA ASP A 913 -23.94 -9.44 4.09
C ASP A 913 -24.41 -10.86 3.72
N ASN A 914 -25.69 -11.14 3.99
CA ASN A 914 -26.32 -12.43 3.67
C ASN A 914 -26.69 -12.61 2.18
N ALA A 915 -26.39 -11.63 1.31
CA ALA A 915 -26.65 -11.71 -0.12
C ALA A 915 -25.42 -12.14 -0.92
N SER A 916 -24.23 -11.97 -0.33
CA SER A 916 -22.94 -12.34 -0.91
C SER A 916 -22.75 -13.87 -0.99
N SER A 917 -21.89 -14.34 -1.90
CA SER A 917 -21.65 -15.79 -2.10
C SER A 917 -20.30 -16.12 -2.73
N GLY A 918 -19.67 -17.24 -2.33
CA GLY A 918 -18.33 -17.58 -2.79
C GLY A 918 -17.32 -16.48 -2.47
N ILE A 919 -17.24 -16.09 -1.18
CA ILE A 919 -16.19 -15.21 -0.67
C ILE A 919 -15.15 -16.10 0.02
N TYR A 920 -13.90 -15.95 -0.40
CA TYR A 920 -12.76 -16.73 0.08
C TYR A 920 -11.76 -15.75 0.70
N LEU A 921 -11.69 -15.75 2.03
CA LEU A 921 -10.65 -15.02 2.76
C LEU A 921 -9.59 -16.04 3.20
N TYR A 922 -8.31 -15.75 2.96
CA TYR A 922 -7.18 -16.61 3.31
C TYR A 922 -6.05 -15.79 3.94
N GLY A 923 -5.59 -16.18 5.14
CA GLY A 923 -4.61 -15.39 5.89
C GLY A 923 -5.15 -14.00 6.22
N THR A 924 -6.15 -13.92 7.11
CA THR A 924 -6.72 -12.64 7.56
C THR A 924 -6.26 -12.35 8.97
N ASN A 925 -5.62 -11.19 9.15
CA ASN A 925 -4.99 -10.72 10.38
C ASN A 925 -5.68 -9.45 10.89
N VAL A 926 -5.82 -9.34 12.21
CA VAL A 926 -6.25 -8.08 12.86
C VAL A 926 -5.33 -7.72 14.03
N HIS A 927 -5.20 -6.44 14.32
CA HIS A 927 -4.55 -5.93 15.53
C HIS A 927 -5.54 -5.06 16.33
N LYS A 928 -5.79 -5.43 17.60
CA LYS A 928 -6.69 -4.73 18.55
C LYS A 928 -8.16 -4.63 18.08
N VAL A 929 -8.66 -5.64 17.37
CA VAL A 929 -10.06 -5.70 16.91
C VAL A 929 -10.79 -6.90 17.50
N THR A 930 -11.93 -6.69 18.18
CA THR A 930 -12.65 -7.77 18.88
C THR A 930 -13.23 -8.81 17.92
N ASN A 931 -13.97 -8.39 16.88
CA ASN A 931 -14.54 -9.26 15.84
C ASN A 931 -13.77 -9.07 14.53
N MET A 932 -13.04 -10.10 14.12
CA MET A 932 -12.36 -10.15 12.83
C MET A 932 -13.37 -10.19 11.69
N VAL A 933 -14.42 -11.01 11.81
CA VAL A 933 -15.46 -11.13 10.79
C VAL A 933 -16.84 -11.17 11.43
N ARG A 934 -17.69 -10.23 11.01
CA ARG A 934 -19.13 -10.25 11.21
C ARG A 934 -19.82 -10.72 9.93
N SER A 935 -20.88 -11.48 10.06
CA SER A 935 -21.80 -11.73 8.93
C SER A 935 -23.24 -11.83 9.36
N GLY A 936 -24.13 -11.26 8.54
CA GLY A 936 -25.58 -11.29 8.80
C GLY A 936 -26.02 -10.62 10.10
N GLY A 937 -25.19 -9.72 10.65
CA GLY A 937 -25.40 -9.07 11.95
C GLY A 937 -24.85 -9.83 13.16
N TRP A 938 -24.08 -10.91 12.96
CA TRP A 938 -23.50 -11.73 14.04
C TRP A 938 -21.97 -11.83 13.91
N SER A 939 -21.25 -11.70 15.02
CA SER A 939 -19.82 -12.04 15.07
C SER A 939 -19.63 -13.53 14.75
N ILE A 940 -18.74 -13.82 13.81
CA ILE A 940 -18.39 -15.17 13.37
C ILE A 940 -16.98 -15.52 13.85
N ALA A 941 -15.99 -14.70 13.51
CA ALA A 941 -14.62 -14.84 13.96
C ALA A 941 -14.26 -13.70 14.92
N GLY A 942 -13.92 -14.03 16.17
CA GLY A 942 -13.42 -13.09 17.16
C GLY A 942 -11.94 -13.31 17.45
N GLN A 943 -11.18 -12.24 17.66
CA GLN A 943 -9.73 -12.29 17.90
C GLN A 943 -9.37 -13.20 19.09
N SER A 944 -10.18 -13.17 20.15
CA SER A 944 -9.98 -13.99 21.36
C SER A 944 -9.99 -15.52 21.12
N MET A 945 -10.59 -15.99 20.03
CA MET A 945 -10.61 -17.40 19.60
C MET A 945 -9.54 -17.75 18.55
N ASN A 946 -8.81 -16.75 18.05
CA ASN A 946 -7.93 -16.83 16.89
C ASN A 946 -6.58 -16.16 17.17
N LYS A 947 -6.09 -16.21 18.41
CA LYS A 947 -4.86 -15.53 18.82
C LYS A 947 -3.65 -16.04 18.02
N GLY A 948 -3.00 -15.14 17.29
CA GLY A 948 -1.66 -15.32 16.73
C GLY A 948 -0.64 -14.40 17.42
N GLY A 949 0.54 -14.21 16.82
CA GLY A 949 1.69 -13.60 17.49
C GLY A 949 1.49 -12.17 17.98
N TRP A 950 0.65 -11.38 17.29
CA TRP A 950 0.45 -9.95 17.54
C TRP A 950 -1.03 -9.53 17.65
N GLY A 951 -1.97 -10.45 17.42
CA GLY A 951 -3.38 -10.14 17.31
C GLY A 951 -4.24 -11.36 16.97
N GLY A 952 -5.19 -11.21 16.05
CA GLY A 952 -6.07 -12.29 15.60
C GLY A 952 -5.71 -12.77 14.20
N VAL A 953 -5.71 -14.07 13.96
CA VAL A 953 -5.34 -14.68 12.66
C VAL A 953 -6.30 -15.80 12.27
N VAL A 954 -6.91 -15.69 11.10
CA VAL A 954 -7.79 -16.70 10.50
C VAL A 954 -7.13 -17.25 9.25
N ALA A 955 -6.84 -18.56 9.25
CA ALA A 955 -6.24 -19.22 8.09
C ALA A 955 -7.20 -19.24 6.89
N ALA A 956 -8.51 -19.46 7.11
CA ALA A 956 -9.51 -19.30 6.07
C ALA A 956 -10.93 -18.97 6.59
N TYR A 957 -11.64 -18.11 5.87
CA TYR A 957 -13.10 -18.02 5.94
C TYR A 957 -13.71 -18.41 4.59
N LEU A 958 -14.48 -19.50 4.60
CA LEU A 958 -15.10 -20.10 3.42
C LEU A 958 -16.59 -19.77 3.42
N TYR A 959 -16.95 -18.67 2.76
CA TYR A 959 -18.29 -18.10 2.82
C TYR A 959 -19.16 -18.54 1.64
N ASN A 960 -20.13 -19.41 1.93
CA ASN A 960 -21.13 -19.87 0.95
C ASN A 960 -20.45 -20.46 -0.30
N SER A 961 -19.58 -21.43 -0.04
CA SER A 961 -18.57 -22.04 -0.92
C SER A 961 -18.83 -23.53 -1.15
#